data_AF-A0A0G4M6H0-F1
#
_entry.id   AF-A0A0G4M6H0-F1
#
_cell.length_a   1.000
_cell.length_b   1.000
_cell.length_c   1.000
_cell.angle_alpha   90.00
_cell.angle_beta   90.00
_cell.angle_gamma   90.00
#
_symmetry.space_group_name_H-M   'P 1'
#
loop_
_entity.id
_entity.type
_entity.pdbx_description
1 polymer ?
#
loop_
_entity_poly.entity_id
_entity_poly.type
_entity_poly.pdbx_seq_one_letter_code
_entity_poly.pdbx_strand_id
1 'polypeptide(L)'
;MASPGMLYVTMQPKPGLPLAQFHDWYNNEHGPIRLRIPQIFTNGLRYQATDGEQPTFLAVYDVTRMSHLETPTYLTLRANRSPREAETIAQVDVKRYFFDVVSEKTAPNFRPIEELTDDEAEGIQLVVNETTLKSAESEAEYKKWFEEEHMGLLAKVPGWLRTRFMKTSTIENEGRTIYLSIHEYAKENGLGGPEHQASMSTKWRDDIAQNHIATKSRRTYSLFYVFGPGPRDLASLAELPPAGQGITSDGAKTTELPGAHEVISSFVTTADGLSIPYRLEGNTSPKAPVVTFCNSLLTSMHMWDPLVYILKEKRPDLKILRYDTRGRHAIPKPEPATLDIVASDVAALLDALRIPKLEALIGVSMGGATTLNFALQHPTRLAKFIACDFNASSSAANTQAWKDRIAVAESDGGAGINKLATQTVGRWFHPASLEKETIVNLMTDMVAANSVEGFRYGCQALWDYDLRPRLGACRVPGLFVVGDGDGKGALVKAMEGFRGSVGQEGIELRIVPNTGHLPMWEDPQAFWTAIAKAPTTTATMSSSAPDLEPPSYTTCDGVSDRCPVSATVYGDYFTTGACAFFVAAHALLLAAQVYLGWRSKAWSFAAYLALGTAFELMGYAARIAMSYNPWSYEGFVIQLLMLILGPTLVAAAISVTFKHLVLWHGPQWSFIRPRLYPWVFVGTDFFSIVIQAAGGGVSSVATDGEDPDQGLLDVGSGLLVAGVVFQVYLGWRSKAWSFAAYLALGTAFELMGYAARIAMSYNPWSYEGFVIQLLMLILGPTLVAAAISVTFKHLVLWHGPQWSFIRPRLYPWVFVGTDFFSIVIQAAGGGVSSVATDGEDPDQGLLDVGSGLLVAGVVFQVVNMIFCGGLMLLYIWRRHRALKSERTARAGATAVVEGPGGGETSSSVASGRVGTGAAGKAYRPKDPKVQKFIWAITGAYIAIIVRCIYRIPEMQTGWASELMQNETLFMILDGAMILIAVLTLTVFHPAFFFPFLGKGKGRAPVEDEAASQGQPEMQAVQA
;
A
#
# COMPACT_ATOMS: atom_id res chain seq x y z
N MET A 1 -34.43 -26.03 33.42
CA MET A 1 -34.13 -25.84 31.99
C MET A 1 -33.89 -24.36 31.80
N ALA A 2 -32.78 -23.93 31.21
CA ALA A 2 -32.50 -22.51 31.03
C ALA A 2 -33.57 -21.89 30.11
N SER A 3 -34.28 -20.89 30.62
CA SER A 3 -35.36 -20.22 29.90
C SER A 3 -34.80 -19.28 28.82
N PRO A 4 -35.59 -18.94 27.79
CA PRO A 4 -35.31 -17.77 26.96
C PRO A 4 -35.30 -16.52 27.85
N GLY A 5 -34.54 -15.52 27.43
CA GLY A 5 -34.33 -14.34 28.23
C GLY A 5 -33.86 -13.15 27.41
N MET A 6 -33.31 -12.17 28.10
CA MET A 6 -32.90 -10.91 27.53
C MET A 6 -31.57 -10.46 28.12
N LEU A 7 -30.67 -10.02 27.23
CA LEU A 7 -29.53 -9.20 27.57
C LEU A 7 -29.95 -7.73 27.47
N TYR A 8 -30.08 -7.07 28.61
CA TYR A 8 -30.49 -5.67 28.73
C TYR A 8 -29.27 -4.81 29.06
N VAL A 9 -28.91 -3.87 28.18
CA VAL A 9 -27.63 -3.14 28.25
C VAL A 9 -27.88 -1.63 28.26
N THR A 10 -27.68 -0.98 29.41
CA THR A 10 -27.77 0.48 29.50
C THR A 10 -26.41 1.12 29.29
N MET A 11 -26.41 2.26 28.60
CA MET A 11 -25.19 2.89 28.11
C MET A 11 -25.27 4.42 28.20
N GLN A 12 -24.20 5.00 28.73
CA GLN A 12 -23.99 6.44 28.74
C GLN A 12 -22.58 6.77 28.21
N PRO A 13 -22.46 7.30 26.99
CA PRO A 13 -21.20 7.85 26.48
C PRO A 13 -20.66 8.92 27.44
N LYS A 14 -19.37 8.86 27.76
CA LYS A 14 -18.71 9.86 28.61
C LYS A 14 -18.57 11.20 27.84
N PRO A 15 -18.50 12.33 28.56
CA PRO A 15 -18.18 13.62 27.94
C PRO A 15 -16.86 13.52 27.15
N GLY A 16 -16.89 13.90 25.87
CA GLY A 16 -15.72 13.86 24.97
C GLY A 16 -15.75 12.78 23.90
N LEU A 17 -16.58 11.73 24.05
CA LEU A 17 -16.80 10.75 22.98
C LEU A 17 -17.87 11.29 22.01
N PRO A 18 -17.55 11.54 20.71
CA PRO A 18 -18.55 11.94 19.73
C PRO A 18 -19.66 10.89 19.59
N LEU A 19 -20.91 11.33 19.49
CA LEU A 19 -22.04 10.41 19.32
C LEU A 19 -21.93 9.61 18.03
N ALA A 20 -21.49 10.22 16.92
CA ALA A 20 -21.19 9.53 15.68
C ALA A 20 -20.26 8.33 15.89
N GLN A 21 -19.14 8.53 16.63
CA GLN A 21 -18.18 7.46 16.91
C GLN A 21 -18.80 6.35 17.77
N PHE A 22 -19.61 6.72 18.75
CA PHE A 22 -20.35 5.75 19.56
C PHE A 22 -21.37 4.97 18.72
N HIS A 23 -22.13 5.63 17.85
CA HIS A 23 -23.14 4.99 17.02
C HIS A 23 -22.51 4.10 15.96
N ASP A 24 -21.48 4.57 15.27
CA ASP A 24 -20.73 3.82 14.27
C ASP A 24 -20.11 2.54 14.86
N TRP A 25 -19.38 2.65 15.99
CA TRP A 25 -18.87 1.47 16.70
C TRP A 25 -19.98 0.47 17.05
N TYR A 26 -21.10 0.97 17.60
CA TYR A 26 -22.16 0.08 18.05
C TYR A 26 -22.91 -0.56 16.88
N ASN A 27 -23.16 0.19 15.81
CA ASN A 27 -23.99 -0.20 14.67
C ASN A 27 -23.23 -1.01 13.61
N ASN A 28 -21.94 -0.76 13.43
CA ASN A 28 -21.12 -1.40 12.40
C ASN A 28 -20.14 -2.45 12.96
N GLU A 29 -19.88 -2.48 14.27
CA GLU A 29 -19.03 -3.51 14.88
C GLU A 29 -19.78 -4.29 15.99
N HIS A 30 -20.15 -3.62 17.09
CA HIS A 30 -20.56 -4.30 18.32
C HIS A 30 -21.86 -5.11 18.20
N GLY A 31 -22.87 -4.53 17.55
CA GLY A 31 -24.16 -5.15 17.29
C GLY A 31 -24.06 -6.30 16.28
N PRO A 32 -23.61 -6.05 15.04
CA PRO A 32 -23.52 -7.08 14.00
C PRO A 32 -22.77 -8.35 14.43
N ILE A 33 -21.66 -8.21 15.16
CA ILE A 33 -20.89 -9.36 15.68
C ILE A 33 -21.75 -10.30 16.56
N ARG A 34 -22.70 -9.76 17.34
CA ARG A 34 -23.63 -10.57 18.13
C ARG A 34 -24.67 -11.26 17.27
N LEU A 35 -25.21 -10.53 16.29
CA LEU A 35 -26.25 -11.03 15.40
C LEU A 35 -25.74 -12.10 14.43
N ARG A 36 -24.42 -12.21 14.24
CA ARG A 36 -23.76 -13.33 13.54
C ARG A 36 -23.79 -14.66 14.31
N ILE A 37 -24.30 -14.66 15.53
CA ILE A 37 -24.45 -15.86 16.37
C ILE A 37 -25.94 -16.13 16.61
N PRO A 38 -26.71 -16.49 15.56
CA PRO A 38 -28.17 -16.62 15.64
C PRO A 38 -28.63 -17.73 16.59
N GLN A 39 -27.75 -18.67 16.94
CA GLN A 39 -28.02 -19.67 17.97
C GLN A 39 -28.13 -19.06 19.39
N ILE A 40 -27.59 -17.85 19.62
CA ILE A 40 -27.67 -17.14 20.89
C ILE A 40 -28.67 -15.98 20.80
N PHE A 41 -28.53 -15.11 19.82
CA PHE A 41 -29.32 -13.87 19.71
C PHE A 41 -30.30 -13.96 18.54
N THR A 42 -31.59 -13.73 18.81
CA THR A 42 -32.62 -13.70 17.76
C THR A 42 -32.82 -12.31 17.16
N ASN A 43 -32.55 -11.27 17.96
CA ASN A 43 -32.63 -9.88 17.53
C ASN A 43 -31.62 -9.01 18.29
N GLY A 44 -31.56 -7.75 17.90
CA GLY A 44 -30.96 -6.73 18.73
C GLY A 44 -31.49 -5.35 18.35
N LEU A 45 -31.83 -4.58 19.38
CA LEU A 45 -32.65 -3.37 19.28
C LEU A 45 -31.97 -2.24 20.05
N ARG A 46 -31.88 -1.05 19.46
CA ARG A 46 -31.39 0.15 20.15
C ARG A 46 -32.50 1.16 20.39
N TYR A 47 -32.49 1.66 21.61
CA TYR A 47 -33.44 2.62 22.11
C TYR A 47 -32.72 3.84 22.70
N GLN A 48 -33.34 5.00 22.56
CA GLN A 48 -32.91 6.25 23.16
C GLN A 48 -33.94 6.68 24.20
N ALA A 49 -33.48 7.11 25.38
CA ALA A 49 -34.33 7.54 26.46
C ALA A 49 -35.16 8.77 26.06
N THR A 50 -36.45 8.75 26.38
CA THR A 50 -37.41 9.84 26.13
C THR A 50 -37.85 10.54 27.41
N ASP A 51 -37.42 10.04 28.57
CA ASP A 51 -37.67 10.64 29.88
C ASP A 51 -36.67 11.75 30.27
N GLY A 52 -35.62 11.96 29.48
CA GLY A 52 -34.57 12.93 29.77
C GLY A 52 -33.55 12.50 30.84
N GLU A 53 -33.63 11.25 31.31
CA GLU A 53 -32.78 10.70 32.36
C GLU A 53 -31.61 9.89 31.80
N GLN A 54 -30.54 9.74 32.59
CA GLN A 54 -29.41 8.85 32.26
C GLN A 54 -29.60 7.45 32.89
N PRO A 55 -29.09 6.37 32.27
CA PRO A 55 -28.37 6.34 30.98
C PRO A 55 -29.26 6.65 29.77
N THR A 56 -28.70 7.32 28.77
CA THR A 56 -29.42 7.83 27.59
C THR A 56 -29.74 6.73 26.58
N PHE A 57 -28.89 5.71 26.46
CA PHE A 57 -29.03 4.67 25.44
C PHE A 57 -29.26 3.30 26.07
N LEU A 58 -30.08 2.50 25.41
CA LEU A 58 -30.39 1.13 25.78
C LEU A 58 -30.20 0.25 24.54
N ALA A 59 -29.55 -0.89 24.71
CA ALA A 59 -29.60 -1.99 23.75
C ALA A 59 -30.20 -3.22 24.41
N VAL A 60 -31.08 -3.89 23.69
CA VAL A 60 -31.77 -5.11 24.11
C VAL A 60 -31.51 -6.19 23.09
N TYR A 61 -31.15 -7.38 23.56
CA TYR A 61 -31.02 -8.57 22.72
C TYR A 61 -31.85 -9.69 23.32
N ASP A 62 -32.77 -10.26 22.54
CA ASP A 62 -33.48 -11.47 22.92
C ASP A 62 -32.55 -12.68 22.77
N VAL A 63 -32.48 -13.48 23.83
CA VAL A 63 -31.54 -14.60 23.98
C VAL A 63 -32.32 -15.90 23.95
N THR A 64 -31.95 -16.81 23.05
CA THR A 64 -32.63 -18.10 22.86
C THR A 64 -32.66 -18.93 24.13
N ARG A 65 -31.54 -18.95 24.88
CA ARG A 65 -31.39 -19.57 26.21
C ARG A 65 -30.33 -18.83 27.01
N MET A 66 -30.64 -18.47 28.25
CA MET A 66 -29.70 -17.69 29.08
C MET A 66 -28.36 -18.39 29.35
N SER A 67 -28.34 -19.72 29.43
CA SER A 67 -27.10 -20.51 29.57
C SER A 67 -26.14 -20.36 28.38
N HIS A 68 -26.61 -19.91 27.21
CA HIS A 68 -25.73 -19.65 26.06
C HIS A 68 -24.75 -18.51 26.33
N LEU A 69 -25.07 -17.57 27.23
CA LEU A 69 -24.20 -16.47 27.62
C LEU A 69 -23.04 -16.90 28.52
N GLU A 70 -23.05 -18.14 29.01
CA GLU A 70 -21.94 -18.73 29.77
C GLU A 70 -21.03 -19.59 28.88
N THR A 71 -21.40 -19.78 27.61
CA THR A 71 -20.62 -20.61 26.69
C THR A 71 -19.37 -19.90 26.18
N PRO A 72 -18.30 -20.63 25.83
CA PRO A 72 -17.12 -20.05 25.19
C PRO A 72 -17.45 -19.23 23.94
N THR A 73 -18.48 -19.60 23.17
CA THR A 73 -18.93 -18.86 21.97
C THR A 73 -19.26 -17.40 22.28
N TYR A 74 -19.97 -17.12 23.38
CA TYR A 74 -20.25 -15.73 23.77
C TYR A 74 -19.10 -15.10 24.58
N LEU A 75 -18.47 -15.86 25.49
CA LEU A 75 -17.41 -15.33 26.35
C LEU A 75 -16.17 -14.90 25.55
N THR A 76 -15.84 -15.61 24.47
CA THR A 76 -14.70 -15.27 23.60
C THR A 76 -14.91 -14.00 22.79
N LEU A 77 -16.15 -13.64 22.42
CA LEU A 77 -16.44 -12.33 21.81
C LEU A 77 -15.93 -11.18 22.69
N ARG A 78 -16.07 -11.32 24.01
CA ARG A 78 -15.64 -10.29 24.97
C ARG A 78 -14.14 -10.30 25.21
N ALA A 79 -13.53 -11.48 25.17
CA ALA A 79 -12.10 -11.68 25.39
C ALA A 79 -11.27 -11.25 24.18
N ASN A 80 -11.80 -11.44 22.96
CA ASN A 80 -11.12 -11.20 21.70
C ASN A 80 -11.64 -9.94 20.99
N ARG A 81 -12.03 -8.91 21.75
CA ARG A 81 -12.50 -7.65 21.17
C ARG A 81 -11.40 -6.98 20.35
N SER A 82 -11.78 -6.26 19.30
CA SER A 82 -10.84 -5.45 18.54
C SER A 82 -10.23 -4.33 19.41
N PRO A 83 -9.08 -3.76 19.02
CA PRO A 83 -8.52 -2.57 19.68
C PRO A 83 -9.52 -1.41 19.71
N ARG A 84 -10.25 -1.18 18.61
CA ARG A 84 -11.30 -0.15 18.50
C ARG A 84 -12.42 -0.37 19.51
N GLU A 85 -12.94 -1.59 19.62
CA GLU A 85 -13.99 -1.90 20.58
C GLU A 85 -13.49 -1.70 22.01
N ALA A 86 -12.25 -2.12 22.32
CA ALA A 86 -11.64 -1.92 23.64
C ALA A 86 -11.54 -0.43 24.01
N GLU A 87 -11.09 0.40 23.07
CA GLU A 87 -10.93 1.85 23.27
C GLU A 87 -12.27 2.57 23.40
N THR A 88 -13.22 2.28 22.51
CA THR A 88 -14.52 2.95 22.48
C THR A 88 -15.34 2.57 23.70
N ILE A 89 -15.40 1.27 24.05
CA ILE A 89 -16.18 0.82 25.20
C ILE A 89 -15.63 1.34 26.54
N ALA A 90 -14.32 1.60 26.65
CA ALA A 90 -13.72 2.21 27.85
C ALA A 90 -14.22 3.65 28.08
N GLN A 91 -14.75 4.30 27.04
CA GLN A 91 -15.30 5.64 27.05
C GLN A 91 -16.83 5.67 27.22
N VAL A 92 -17.46 4.52 27.47
CA VAL A 92 -18.91 4.40 27.71
C VAL A 92 -19.14 3.78 29.09
N ASP A 93 -20.01 4.36 29.91
CA ASP A 93 -20.53 3.67 31.09
C ASP A 93 -21.55 2.62 30.62
N VAL A 94 -21.17 1.34 30.66
CA VAL A 94 -21.97 0.22 30.16
C VAL A 94 -22.33 -0.70 31.31
N LYS A 95 -23.63 -0.86 31.58
CA LYS A 95 -24.15 -1.84 32.53
C LYS A 95 -24.96 -2.89 31.79
N ARG A 96 -24.76 -4.16 32.18
CA ARG A 96 -25.41 -5.31 31.58
C ARG A 96 -26.21 -6.02 32.64
N TYR A 97 -27.44 -6.35 32.30
CA TYR A 97 -28.38 -7.06 33.15
C TYR A 97 -28.92 -8.25 32.37
N PHE A 98 -29.18 -9.34 33.08
CA PHE A 98 -29.63 -10.59 32.49
C PHE A 98 -31.01 -10.91 33.07
N PHE A 99 -32.00 -11.08 32.19
CA PHE A 99 -33.38 -11.32 32.63
C PHE A 99 -33.96 -12.59 32.01
N ASP A 100 -34.56 -13.46 32.82
CA ASP A 100 -35.37 -14.59 32.34
C ASP A 100 -36.80 -14.11 32.06
N VAL A 101 -37.39 -14.55 30.95
CA VAL A 101 -38.82 -14.31 30.68
C VAL A 101 -39.67 -15.13 31.65
N VAL A 102 -40.57 -14.47 32.39
CA VAL A 102 -41.54 -15.11 33.29
C VAL A 102 -42.87 -15.32 32.59
N SER A 103 -43.39 -14.26 31.95
CA SER A 103 -44.60 -14.31 31.13
C SER A 103 -44.59 -13.22 30.07
N GLU A 104 -45.33 -13.46 28.98
CA GLU A 104 -45.43 -12.55 27.84
C GLU A 104 -46.88 -12.54 27.36
N LYS A 105 -47.34 -11.36 26.94
CA LYS A 105 -48.62 -11.18 26.26
C LYS A 105 -48.43 -10.24 25.08
N THR A 106 -48.98 -10.61 23.94
CA THR A 106 -48.87 -9.87 22.67
C THR A 106 -50.24 -9.46 22.17
N ALA A 107 -50.28 -8.41 21.36
CA ALA A 107 -51.47 -8.04 20.59
C ALA A 107 -51.76 -9.09 19.51
N PRO A 108 -53.03 -9.29 19.10
CA PRO A 108 -53.38 -10.28 18.08
C PRO A 108 -52.67 -10.10 16.73
N ASN A 109 -52.29 -8.87 16.39
CA ASN A 109 -51.58 -8.49 15.18
C ASN A 109 -50.09 -8.16 15.43
N PHE A 110 -49.55 -8.56 16.58
CA PHE A 110 -48.15 -8.33 16.91
C PHE A 110 -47.22 -9.03 15.91
N ARG A 111 -46.23 -8.28 15.43
CA ARG A 111 -45.09 -8.81 14.67
C ARG A 111 -43.81 -8.47 15.45
N PRO A 112 -42.86 -9.41 15.59
CA PRO A 112 -41.56 -9.12 16.18
C PRO A 112 -40.88 -7.94 15.49
N ILE A 113 -40.19 -7.10 16.26
CA ILE A 113 -39.62 -5.83 15.75
C ILE A 113 -38.58 -6.09 14.65
N GLU A 114 -37.82 -7.18 14.76
CA GLU A 114 -36.86 -7.60 13.76
C GLU A 114 -37.49 -7.97 12.40
N GLU A 115 -38.78 -8.31 12.36
CA GLU A 115 -39.50 -8.61 11.11
C GLU A 115 -40.11 -7.35 10.46
N LEU A 116 -40.14 -6.24 11.18
CA LEU A 116 -40.61 -4.95 10.67
C LEU A 116 -39.53 -4.33 9.77
N THR A 117 -39.95 -3.53 8.80
CA THR A 117 -39.04 -2.61 8.12
C THR A 117 -38.54 -1.54 9.09
N ASP A 118 -37.41 -0.91 8.80
CA ASP A 118 -36.86 0.13 9.68
C ASP A 118 -37.84 1.30 9.86
N ASP A 119 -38.59 1.69 8.82
CA ASP A 119 -39.63 2.73 8.90
C ASP A 119 -40.83 2.33 9.78
N GLU A 120 -41.23 1.05 9.77
CA GLU A 120 -42.30 0.54 10.65
C GLU A 120 -41.84 0.44 12.12
N ALA A 121 -40.55 0.12 12.33
CA ALA A 121 -39.97 -0.09 13.65
C ALA A 121 -39.61 1.23 14.36
N GLU A 122 -39.05 2.19 13.63
CA GLU A 122 -38.57 3.46 14.17
C GLU A 122 -39.68 4.22 14.93
N GLY A 123 -39.40 4.60 16.17
CA GLY A 123 -40.34 5.33 17.01
C GLY A 123 -41.25 4.46 17.88
N ILE A 124 -41.18 3.12 17.78
CA ILE A 124 -41.83 2.23 18.76
C ILE A 124 -41.39 2.62 20.16
N GLN A 125 -42.36 2.84 21.04
CA GLN A 125 -42.13 3.29 22.41
C GLN A 125 -41.98 2.10 23.35
N LEU A 126 -40.95 2.16 24.19
CA LEU A 126 -40.64 1.17 25.22
C LEU A 126 -40.83 1.81 26.60
N VAL A 127 -41.73 1.27 27.41
CA VAL A 127 -41.88 1.64 28.82
C VAL A 127 -41.34 0.50 29.65
N VAL A 128 -40.31 0.79 30.44
CA VAL A 128 -39.63 -0.18 31.31
C VAL A 128 -39.88 0.21 32.75
N ASN A 129 -40.43 -0.71 33.56
CA ASN A 129 -40.45 -0.54 35.01
C ASN A 129 -39.60 -1.62 35.68
N GLU A 130 -38.69 -1.20 36.54
CA GLU A 130 -37.94 -2.07 37.44
C GLU A 130 -38.57 -2.03 38.83
N THR A 131 -38.77 -3.19 39.41
CA THR A 131 -39.39 -3.35 40.73
C THR A 131 -38.56 -4.30 41.58
N THR A 132 -38.33 -3.94 42.84
CA THR A 132 -37.87 -4.90 43.86
C THR A 132 -38.96 -5.08 44.90
N LEU A 133 -39.11 -6.29 45.42
CA LEU A 133 -40.15 -6.63 46.39
C LEU A 133 -39.60 -6.60 47.82
N LYS A 134 -40.49 -6.41 48.80
CA LYS A 134 -40.10 -6.35 50.23
C LYS A 134 -39.73 -7.71 50.81
N SER A 135 -40.33 -8.79 50.30
CA SER A 135 -40.11 -10.15 50.79
C SER A 135 -40.34 -11.20 49.70
N ALA A 136 -39.91 -12.43 49.92
CA ALA A 136 -40.14 -13.55 49.00
C ALA A 136 -41.63 -13.90 48.89
N GLU A 137 -42.40 -13.75 49.98
CA GLU A 137 -43.85 -13.98 49.98
C GLU A 137 -44.61 -12.96 49.12
N SER A 138 -44.04 -11.77 48.93
CA SER A 138 -44.61 -10.72 48.07
C SER A 138 -44.55 -11.07 46.58
N GLU A 139 -43.69 -12.01 46.17
CA GLU A 139 -43.54 -12.43 44.77
C GLU A 139 -44.83 -13.03 44.21
N ALA A 140 -45.46 -13.94 44.96
CA ALA A 140 -46.66 -14.64 44.51
C ALA A 140 -47.81 -13.66 44.25
N GLU A 141 -48.02 -12.72 45.17
CA GLU A 141 -49.10 -11.72 45.07
C GLU A 141 -48.81 -10.68 43.97
N TYR A 142 -47.57 -10.20 43.86
CA TYR A 142 -47.16 -9.29 42.79
C TYR A 142 -47.34 -9.92 41.40
N LYS A 143 -46.93 -11.17 41.22
CA LYS A 143 -47.09 -11.91 39.96
C LYS A 143 -48.56 -12.09 39.62
N LYS A 144 -49.37 -12.51 40.60
CA LYS A 144 -50.81 -12.72 40.42
C LYS A 144 -51.53 -11.45 39.98
N TRP A 145 -51.31 -10.34 40.68
CA TRP A 145 -51.85 -9.03 40.29
C TRP A 145 -51.43 -8.63 38.87
N PHE A 146 -50.14 -8.78 38.54
CA PHE A 146 -49.62 -8.37 37.25
C PHE A 146 -50.27 -9.15 36.10
N GLU A 147 -50.45 -10.47 36.28
CA GLU A 147 -51.00 -11.38 35.27
C GLU A 147 -52.53 -11.29 35.15
N GLU A 148 -53.25 -11.25 36.27
CA GLU A 148 -54.72 -11.30 36.28
C GLU A 148 -55.38 -9.94 36.02
N GLU A 149 -54.77 -8.82 36.46
CA GLU A 149 -55.34 -7.48 36.34
C GLU A 149 -54.51 -6.56 35.44
N HIS A 150 -53.26 -6.28 35.82
CA HIS A 150 -52.52 -5.14 35.28
C HIS A 150 -52.23 -5.29 33.79
N MET A 151 -51.73 -6.46 33.37
CA MET A 151 -51.44 -6.74 31.96
C MET A 151 -52.71 -6.77 31.10
N GLY A 152 -53.87 -7.13 31.68
CA GLY A 152 -55.17 -7.05 31.02
C GLY A 152 -55.61 -5.61 30.74
N LEU A 153 -55.37 -4.70 31.69
CA LEU A 153 -55.70 -3.27 31.54
C LEU A 153 -54.74 -2.56 30.57
N LEU A 154 -53.44 -2.83 30.65
CA LEU A 154 -52.47 -2.26 29.71
C LEU A 154 -52.74 -2.68 28.26
N ALA A 155 -53.22 -3.90 28.04
CA ALA A 155 -53.59 -4.38 26.71
C ALA A 155 -54.77 -3.63 26.06
N LYS A 156 -55.52 -2.83 26.82
CA LYS A 156 -56.60 -1.98 26.31
C LYS A 156 -56.10 -0.61 25.84
N VAL A 157 -54.87 -0.22 26.21
CA VAL A 157 -54.30 1.06 25.81
C VAL A 157 -54.11 1.07 24.29
N PRO A 158 -54.65 2.07 23.57
CA PRO A 158 -54.47 2.17 22.13
C PRO A 158 -52.99 2.10 21.72
N GLY A 159 -52.68 1.32 20.68
CA GLY A 159 -51.30 1.13 20.21
C GLY A 159 -50.46 0.18 21.07
N TRP A 160 -51.00 -0.50 22.08
CA TRP A 160 -50.28 -1.55 22.81
C TRP A 160 -49.90 -2.72 21.88
N LEU A 161 -48.63 -3.12 21.91
CA LEU A 161 -48.09 -4.19 21.05
C LEU A 161 -47.75 -5.44 21.85
N ARG A 162 -47.03 -5.28 22.96
CA ARG A 162 -46.54 -6.39 23.76
C ARG A 162 -46.27 -5.96 25.20
N THR A 163 -46.41 -6.89 26.12
CA THR A 163 -45.88 -6.77 27.49
C THR A 163 -45.14 -8.04 27.87
N ARG A 164 -43.93 -7.86 28.40
CA ARG A 164 -43.09 -8.93 28.94
C ARG A 164 -42.84 -8.68 30.41
N PHE A 165 -43.09 -9.70 31.21
CA PHE A 165 -42.74 -9.75 32.61
C PHE A 165 -41.52 -10.65 32.78
N MET A 166 -40.47 -10.12 33.38
CA MET A 166 -39.16 -10.76 33.46
C MET A 166 -38.60 -10.62 34.86
N LYS A 167 -37.62 -11.45 35.21
CA LYS A 167 -36.91 -11.38 36.48
C LYS A 167 -35.41 -11.61 36.29
N THR A 168 -34.60 -11.09 37.20
CA THR A 168 -33.14 -11.32 37.19
C THR A 168 -32.84 -12.80 36.96
N SER A 169 -31.97 -13.07 35.99
CA SER A 169 -31.67 -14.42 35.54
C SER A 169 -30.84 -15.18 36.57
N THR A 170 -30.99 -16.50 36.59
CA THR A 170 -30.24 -17.37 37.51
C THR A 170 -28.72 -17.36 37.27
N ILE A 171 -28.26 -16.88 36.12
CA ILE A 171 -26.82 -16.73 35.82
C ILE A 171 -26.21 -15.49 36.51
N GLU A 172 -27.02 -14.63 37.11
CA GLU A 172 -26.59 -13.42 37.80
C GLU A 172 -26.37 -13.71 39.30
N ASN A 173 -25.13 -13.56 39.78
CA ASN A 173 -24.71 -13.98 41.13
C ASN A 173 -24.86 -12.88 42.21
N GLU A 174 -25.59 -11.79 41.93
CA GLU A 174 -25.62 -10.60 42.80
C GLU A 174 -26.67 -10.64 43.94
N GLY A 175 -27.42 -11.74 44.09
CA GLY A 175 -28.30 -12.00 45.24
C GLY A 175 -29.53 -11.09 45.37
N ARG A 176 -29.67 -10.05 44.53
CA ARG A 176 -30.83 -9.14 44.49
C ARG A 176 -31.74 -9.50 43.31
N THR A 177 -32.99 -9.88 43.60
CA THR A 177 -33.99 -10.15 42.55
C THR A 177 -34.67 -8.84 42.12
N ILE A 178 -34.53 -8.49 40.84
CA ILE A 178 -35.23 -7.39 40.18
C ILE A 178 -36.28 -7.99 39.25
N TYR A 179 -37.49 -7.46 39.32
CA TYR A 179 -38.55 -7.76 38.37
C TYR A 179 -38.63 -6.63 37.35
N LEU A 180 -38.54 -6.99 36.07
CA LEU A 180 -38.59 -6.08 34.95
C LEU A 180 -39.92 -6.26 34.22
N SER A 181 -40.69 -5.19 34.08
CA SER A 181 -41.85 -5.15 33.19
C SER A 181 -41.54 -4.26 32.02
N ILE A 182 -41.62 -4.82 30.81
CA ILE A 182 -41.36 -4.12 29.56
C ILE A 182 -42.66 -4.06 28.79
N HIS A 183 -43.05 -2.86 28.37
CA HIS A 183 -44.26 -2.61 27.60
C HIS A 183 -43.88 -1.92 26.30
N GLU A 184 -44.24 -2.53 25.18
CA GLU A 184 -43.99 -2.03 23.83
C GLU A 184 -45.30 -1.45 23.28
N TYR A 185 -45.22 -0.23 22.76
CA TYR A 185 -46.32 0.50 22.15
C TYR A 185 -45.90 1.00 20.77
N ALA A 186 -46.84 1.03 19.84
CA ALA A 186 -46.66 1.65 18.54
C ALA A 186 -46.28 3.13 18.68
N LYS A 187 -45.68 3.71 17.62
CA LYS A 187 -45.30 5.13 17.57
C LYS A 187 -46.46 6.07 17.92
N GLU A 188 -47.64 5.79 17.36
CA GLU A 188 -48.89 6.41 17.74
C GLU A 188 -49.61 5.51 18.75
N ASN A 189 -49.81 6.02 19.97
CA ASN A 189 -50.38 5.24 21.07
C ASN A 189 -51.16 6.12 22.05
N GLY A 190 -51.87 5.46 22.97
CA GLY A 190 -52.72 6.09 23.99
C GLY A 190 -52.04 6.25 25.36
N LEU A 191 -50.71 6.25 25.44
CA LEU A 191 -50.01 6.48 26.71
C LEU A 191 -50.40 7.84 27.30
N GLY A 192 -50.82 7.82 28.56
CA GLY A 192 -51.33 9.00 29.27
C GLY A 192 -52.84 9.23 29.14
N GLY A 193 -53.50 8.56 28.19
CA GLY A 193 -54.94 8.63 27.96
C GLY A 193 -55.78 7.84 28.98
N PRO A 194 -57.12 7.80 28.81
CA PRO A 194 -58.05 7.23 29.79
C PRO A 194 -57.78 5.77 30.15
N GLU A 195 -57.51 4.91 29.16
CA GLU A 195 -57.20 3.48 29.40
C GLU A 195 -55.89 3.30 30.16
N HIS A 196 -54.88 4.13 29.88
CA HIS A 196 -53.63 4.11 30.64
C HIS A 196 -53.86 4.56 32.08
N GLN A 197 -54.66 5.61 32.31
CA GLN A 197 -55.03 6.05 33.67
C GLN A 197 -55.83 4.97 34.43
N ALA A 198 -56.74 4.27 33.74
CA ALA A 198 -57.52 3.17 34.32
C ALA A 198 -56.61 2.02 34.78
N SER A 199 -55.55 1.72 34.01
CA SER A 199 -54.55 0.71 34.41
C SER A 199 -53.72 1.08 35.65
N MET A 200 -53.73 2.36 36.03
CA MET A 200 -52.90 2.93 37.10
C MET A 200 -53.69 3.29 38.36
N SER A 201 -55.03 3.12 38.37
CA SER A 201 -55.93 3.60 39.42
C SER A 201 -56.77 2.50 40.07
N THR A 202 -56.36 1.23 39.94
CA THR A 202 -57.05 0.11 40.60
C THR A 202 -56.65 -0.01 42.07
N LYS A 203 -57.60 -0.42 42.91
CA LYS A 203 -57.34 -0.66 44.34
C LYS A 203 -56.28 -1.73 44.58
N TRP A 204 -56.26 -2.79 43.75
CA TRP A 204 -55.29 -3.86 43.88
C TRP A 204 -53.88 -3.37 43.53
N ARG A 205 -53.72 -2.54 42.49
CA ARG A 205 -52.45 -1.90 42.17
C ARG A 205 -51.93 -1.04 43.32
N ASP A 206 -52.80 -0.27 43.97
CA ASP A 206 -52.42 0.61 45.08
C ASP A 206 -51.98 -0.21 46.30
N ASP A 207 -52.69 -1.30 46.60
CA ASP A 207 -52.30 -2.26 47.63
C ASP A 207 -50.93 -2.90 47.34
N ILE A 208 -50.71 -3.39 46.12
CA ILE A 208 -49.42 -3.94 45.67
C ILE A 208 -48.30 -2.91 45.83
N ALA A 209 -48.52 -1.67 45.39
CA ALA A 209 -47.53 -0.60 45.47
C ALA A 209 -47.17 -0.25 46.92
N GLN A 210 -48.15 -0.24 47.82
CA GLN A 210 -47.94 0.13 49.23
C GLN A 210 -47.36 -1.01 50.06
N ASN A 211 -47.86 -2.23 49.87
CA ASN A 211 -47.60 -3.35 50.77
C ASN A 211 -46.50 -4.29 50.28
N HIS A 212 -46.35 -4.49 48.96
CA HIS A 212 -45.47 -5.52 48.41
C HIS A 212 -44.21 -4.99 47.72
N ILE A 213 -44.27 -3.80 47.12
CA ILE A 213 -43.12 -3.18 46.43
C ILE A 213 -42.18 -2.47 47.43
N ALA A 214 -40.89 -2.75 47.35
CA ALA A 214 -39.84 -2.05 48.10
C ALA A 214 -39.31 -0.83 47.34
N THR A 215 -38.94 -1.01 46.07
CA THR A 215 -38.50 0.09 45.19
C THR A 215 -39.10 -0.09 43.80
N LYS A 216 -39.38 1.03 43.14
CA LYS A 216 -39.87 1.06 41.76
C LYS A 216 -39.19 2.19 41.00
N SER A 217 -38.70 1.91 39.80
CA SER A 217 -38.26 2.92 38.84
C SER A 217 -39.04 2.74 37.54
N ARG A 218 -39.12 3.80 36.74
CA ARG A 218 -39.72 3.79 35.42
C ARG A 218 -38.81 4.54 34.47
N ARG A 219 -38.60 3.97 33.30
CA ARG A 219 -37.87 4.58 32.19
C ARG A 219 -38.72 4.49 30.92
N THR A 220 -38.60 5.49 30.05
CA THR A 220 -39.23 5.46 28.72
C THR A 220 -38.19 5.65 27.64
N TYR A 221 -38.33 4.91 26.55
CA TYR A 221 -37.42 4.96 25.42
C TYR A 221 -38.17 4.91 24.08
N SER A 222 -37.51 5.37 23.03
CA SER A 222 -37.95 5.27 21.63
C SER A 222 -36.94 4.42 20.86
N LEU A 223 -37.42 3.44 20.09
CA LEU A 223 -36.58 2.66 19.19
C LEU A 223 -36.06 3.56 18.07
N PHE A 224 -34.76 3.49 17.77
CA PHE A 224 -34.15 4.24 16.66
C PHE A 224 -33.25 3.40 15.75
N TYR A 225 -32.94 2.15 16.14
CA TYR A 225 -32.12 1.28 15.30
C TYR A 225 -32.39 -0.20 15.57
N VAL A 226 -32.41 -1.01 14.51
CA VAL A 226 -32.55 -2.48 14.55
C VAL A 226 -31.33 -3.10 13.86
N PHE A 227 -30.65 -4.02 14.54
CA PHE A 227 -29.46 -4.66 13.98
C PHE A 227 -29.81 -5.70 12.93
N GLY A 228 -28.96 -5.80 11.91
CA GLY A 228 -28.76 -7.01 11.13
C GLY A 228 -27.40 -7.63 11.45
N PRO A 229 -27.13 -8.89 11.02
CA PRO A 229 -25.82 -9.51 11.14
C PRO A 229 -24.74 -8.87 10.24
N GLY A 230 -25.14 -8.06 9.25
CA GLY A 230 -24.25 -7.26 8.41
C GLY A 230 -24.21 -5.77 8.84
N PRO A 231 -23.02 -5.17 9.00
CA PRO A 231 -22.84 -3.72 9.13
C PRO A 231 -23.50 -2.93 7.99
N ARG A 232 -24.09 -1.76 8.25
CA ARG A 232 -24.85 -1.02 7.20
C ARG A 232 -25.03 0.48 7.44
N ASP A 233 -24.55 0.99 8.57
CA ASP A 233 -24.80 2.37 8.98
C ASP A 233 -23.75 3.31 8.39
N LEU A 234 -23.98 3.75 7.15
CA LEU A 234 -23.15 4.75 6.50
C LEU A 234 -23.37 6.16 7.08
N ALA A 235 -24.49 6.43 7.75
CA ALA A 235 -24.83 7.76 8.24
C ALA A 235 -23.92 8.16 9.40
N SER A 236 -23.79 7.28 10.41
CA SER A 236 -22.88 7.52 11.53
C SER A 236 -21.42 7.56 11.09
N LEU A 237 -21.06 6.77 10.06
CA LEU A 237 -19.71 6.74 9.50
C LEU A 237 -19.35 8.05 8.79
N ALA A 238 -20.31 8.67 8.08
CA ALA A 238 -20.13 9.95 7.37
C ALA A 238 -19.83 11.13 8.29
N GLU A 239 -20.30 11.07 9.53
CA GLU A 239 -20.08 12.10 10.54
C GLU A 239 -18.68 12.02 11.18
N LEU A 240 -17.92 10.95 10.90
CA LEU A 240 -16.56 10.79 11.41
C LEU A 240 -15.55 11.58 10.58
N PRO A 241 -14.48 12.07 11.22
CA PRO A 241 -13.38 12.69 10.48
C PRO A 241 -12.76 11.69 9.51
N PRO A 242 -12.31 12.14 8.31
CA PRO A 242 -11.63 11.27 7.36
C PRO A 242 -10.46 10.53 8.00
N ALA A 243 -10.44 9.21 7.89
CA ALA A 243 -9.39 8.37 8.46
C ALA A 243 -8.45 7.90 7.35
N GLY A 244 -7.18 8.33 7.39
CA GLY A 244 -6.18 8.00 6.36
C GLY A 244 -5.89 6.51 6.16
N GLN A 245 -6.26 5.63 7.09
CA GLN A 245 -6.03 4.17 7.00
C GLN A 245 -7.31 3.30 7.06
N GLY A 246 -8.50 3.91 7.06
CA GLY A 246 -9.74 3.19 7.36
C GLY A 246 -9.75 2.58 8.75
N ILE A 247 -10.92 2.13 9.18
CA ILE A 247 -11.16 1.55 10.49
C ILE A 247 -11.45 0.06 10.28
N THR A 248 -10.51 -0.80 10.70
CA THR A 248 -10.68 -2.25 10.59
C THR A 248 -11.15 -2.85 11.92
N SER A 249 -12.18 -3.70 11.85
CA SER A 249 -12.78 -4.41 12.98
C SER A 249 -12.88 -5.91 12.70
N ASP A 250 -13.27 -6.70 13.72
CA ASP A 250 -13.53 -8.14 13.60
C ASP A 250 -12.38 -8.95 12.96
N GLY A 251 -11.16 -8.76 13.47
CA GLY A 251 -9.97 -9.46 12.94
C GLY A 251 -9.64 -9.10 11.48
N ALA A 252 -9.87 -7.84 11.09
CA ALA A 252 -9.69 -7.29 9.75
C ALA A 252 -10.69 -7.79 8.69
N LYS A 253 -11.83 -8.36 9.11
CA LYS A 253 -12.89 -8.80 8.18
C LYS A 253 -13.90 -7.71 7.84
N THR A 254 -13.97 -6.66 8.64
CA THR A 254 -14.79 -5.49 8.36
C THR A 254 -13.88 -4.27 8.28
N THR A 255 -14.02 -3.49 7.22
CA THR A 255 -13.27 -2.26 6.99
C THR A 255 -14.25 -1.14 6.69
N GLU A 256 -14.14 -0.06 7.44
CA GLU A 256 -14.96 1.15 7.31
C GLU A 256 -14.07 2.33 6.92
N LEU A 257 -14.39 3.05 5.85
CA LEU A 257 -13.64 4.22 5.40
C LEU A 257 -14.51 5.47 5.59
N PRO A 258 -14.28 6.30 6.62
CA PRO A 258 -14.94 7.59 6.77
C PRO A 258 -14.26 8.67 5.91
N GLY A 259 -15.04 9.63 5.40
CA GLY A 259 -14.54 10.78 4.61
C GLY A 259 -15.32 10.99 3.30
N ALA A 260 -14.65 11.49 2.26
CA ALA A 260 -15.31 11.87 1.00
C ALA A 260 -16.04 10.72 0.28
N HIS A 261 -15.74 9.46 0.63
CA HIS A 261 -16.38 8.26 0.11
C HIS A 261 -16.60 7.27 1.25
N GLU A 262 -17.77 7.33 1.89
CA GLU A 262 -18.12 6.41 2.97
C GLU A 262 -18.32 4.99 2.42
N VAL A 263 -17.54 4.05 2.94
CA VAL A 263 -17.54 2.66 2.50
C VAL A 263 -17.55 1.73 3.69
N ILE A 264 -18.43 0.73 3.65
CA ILE A 264 -18.40 -0.43 4.54
C ILE A 264 -18.10 -1.66 3.69
N SER A 265 -16.96 -2.29 3.91
CA SER A 265 -16.61 -3.60 3.36
C SER A 265 -16.70 -4.64 4.47
N SER A 266 -17.52 -5.66 4.31
CA SER A 266 -17.71 -6.71 5.33
C SER A 266 -18.19 -8.01 4.67
N PHE A 267 -18.75 -8.92 5.46
CA PHE A 267 -19.34 -10.16 4.96
C PHE A 267 -20.64 -10.49 5.70
N VAL A 268 -21.48 -11.28 5.04
CA VAL A 268 -22.64 -11.95 5.63
C VAL A 268 -22.44 -13.46 5.55
N THR A 269 -23.02 -14.19 6.50
CA THR A 269 -23.00 -15.66 6.50
C THR A 269 -24.39 -16.19 6.20
N THR A 270 -24.52 -16.95 5.12
CA THR A 270 -25.77 -17.61 4.74
C THR A 270 -26.08 -18.79 5.67
N ALA A 271 -27.31 -19.31 5.60
CA ALA A 271 -27.75 -20.42 6.45
C ALA A 271 -26.93 -21.72 6.27
N ASP A 272 -26.38 -21.95 5.07
CA ASP A 272 -25.48 -23.07 4.76
C ASP A 272 -24.01 -22.80 5.13
N GLY A 273 -23.72 -21.64 5.71
CA GLY A 273 -22.40 -21.27 6.22
C GLY A 273 -21.49 -20.59 5.20
N LEU A 274 -21.98 -20.21 4.01
CA LEU A 274 -21.19 -19.47 3.02
C LEU A 274 -20.96 -18.05 3.53
N SER A 275 -19.72 -17.60 3.53
CA SER A 275 -19.38 -16.20 3.76
C SER A 275 -19.41 -15.46 2.43
N ILE A 276 -20.31 -14.47 2.30
CA ILE A 276 -20.44 -13.61 1.13
C ILE A 276 -19.84 -12.24 1.47
N PRO A 277 -18.64 -11.91 0.93
CA PRO A 277 -18.09 -10.56 1.02
C PRO A 277 -18.99 -9.58 0.28
N TYR A 278 -19.19 -8.40 0.87
CA TYR A 278 -19.92 -7.30 0.26
C TYR A 278 -19.28 -5.95 0.56
N ARG A 279 -19.62 -4.97 -0.26
CA ARG A 279 -19.26 -3.56 -0.13
C ARG A 279 -20.52 -2.71 -0.24
N LEU A 280 -20.71 -1.81 0.70
CA LEU A 280 -21.81 -0.84 0.75
C LEU A 280 -21.24 0.58 0.70
N GLU A 281 -21.72 1.41 -0.23
CA GLU A 281 -21.21 2.76 -0.48
C GLU A 281 -22.27 3.67 -1.14
N GLY A 282 -21.93 4.93 -1.38
CA GLY A 282 -22.82 5.89 -2.04
C GLY A 282 -23.62 6.70 -1.02
N ASN A 283 -24.91 6.92 -1.28
CA ASN A 283 -25.73 7.76 -0.40
C ASN A 283 -25.81 7.20 1.03
N THR A 284 -25.45 8.03 2.00
CA THR A 284 -25.32 7.64 3.41
C THR A 284 -26.66 7.62 4.15
N SER A 285 -27.72 8.19 3.57
CA SER A 285 -29.05 8.19 4.17
C SER A 285 -29.55 6.76 4.42
N PRO A 286 -30.12 6.46 5.60
CA PRO A 286 -30.76 5.18 5.87
C PRO A 286 -31.90 4.86 4.88
N LYS A 287 -32.56 5.89 4.33
CA LYS A 287 -33.72 5.78 3.45
C LYS A 287 -33.38 5.82 1.95
N ALA A 288 -32.09 5.90 1.62
CA ALA A 288 -31.67 5.94 0.23
C ALA A 288 -32.07 4.67 -0.53
N PRO A 289 -32.61 4.78 -1.76
CA PRO A 289 -32.87 3.63 -2.63
C PRO A 289 -31.59 2.84 -2.89
N VAL A 290 -31.68 1.50 -2.80
CA VAL A 290 -30.51 0.61 -2.95
C VAL A 290 -30.47 -0.03 -4.34
N VAL A 291 -29.33 0.06 -5.02
CA VAL A 291 -29.00 -0.73 -6.22
C VAL A 291 -28.01 -1.83 -5.88
N THR A 292 -28.16 -3.00 -6.50
CA THR A 292 -27.25 -4.14 -6.32
C THR A 292 -26.89 -4.79 -7.64
N PHE A 293 -25.76 -5.51 -7.67
CA PHE A 293 -25.23 -6.12 -8.87
C PHE A 293 -24.98 -7.63 -8.72
N CYS A 294 -25.35 -8.42 -9.73
CA CYS A 294 -25.01 -9.84 -9.82
C CYS A 294 -23.89 -10.05 -10.85
N ASN A 295 -22.75 -10.57 -10.40
CA ASN A 295 -21.53 -10.64 -11.22
C ASN A 295 -21.61 -11.70 -12.32
N SER A 296 -20.74 -11.57 -13.33
CA SER A 296 -20.46 -12.69 -14.24
C SER A 296 -19.76 -13.82 -13.48
N LEU A 297 -19.88 -15.06 -13.98
CA LEU A 297 -19.06 -16.17 -13.48
C LEU A 297 -17.57 -15.81 -13.61
N LEU A 298 -16.72 -16.24 -12.66
CA LEU A 298 -15.28 -15.93 -12.56
C LEU A 298 -14.91 -14.48 -12.19
N THR A 299 -15.86 -13.56 -12.11
CA THR A 299 -15.58 -12.16 -11.77
C THR A 299 -15.86 -11.84 -10.30
N SER A 300 -15.39 -10.69 -9.83
CA SER A 300 -15.67 -10.18 -8.48
C SER A 300 -16.59 -8.95 -8.54
N MET A 301 -17.04 -8.46 -7.38
CA MET A 301 -17.76 -7.19 -7.25
C MET A 301 -17.03 -5.98 -7.86
N HIS A 302 -15.71 -6.09 -8.08
CA HIS A 302 -14.89 -5.05 -8.69
C HIS A 302 -15.09 -4.91 -10.20
N MET A 303 -15.73 -5.89 -10.87
CA MET A 303 -16.10 -5.74 -12.28
C MET A 303 -17.08 -4.57 -12.52
N TRP A 304 -17.72 -4.09 -11.45
CA TRP A 304 -18.66 -2.98 -11.48
C TRP A 304 -18.03 -1.63 -11.11
N ASP A 305 -16.75 -1.58 -10.73
CA ASP A 305 -16.08 -0.33 -10.32
C ASP A 305 -16.27 0.81 -11.33
N PRO A 306 -16.04 0.61 -12.65
CA PRO A 306 -16.23 1.68 -13.64
C PRO A 306 -17.67 2.20 -13.71
N LEU A 307 -18.67 1.30 -13.60
CA LEU A 307 -20.08 1.70 -13.62
C LEU A 307 -20.49 2.38 -12.31
N VAL A 308 -19.97 1.92 -11.17
CA VAL A 308 -20.24 2.55 -9.86
C VAL A 308 -19.72 3.97 -9.82
N TYR A 309 -18.57 4.25 -10.44
CA TYR A 309 -18.07 5.62 -10.56
C TYR A 309 -19.08 6.54 -11.27
N ILE A 310 -19.61 6.08 -12.42
CA ILE A 310 -20.65 6.81 -13.16
C ILE A 310 -21.93 6.95 -12.32
N LEU A 311 -22.35 5.89 -11.61
CA LEU A 311 -23.56 5.92 -10.77
C LEU A 311 -23.43 6.92 -9.62
N LYS A 312 -22.29 6.97 -8.93
CA LYS A 312 -22.05 7.95 -7.84
C LYS A 312 -22.17 9.39 -8.36
N GLU A 313 -21.71 9.66 -9.57
CA GLU A 313 -21.81 10.98 -10.20
C GLU A 313 -23.23 11.30 -10.69
N LYS A 314 -23.85 10.39 -11.45
CA LYS A 314 -25.12 10.63 -12.15
C LYS A 314 -26.35 10.38 -11.28
N ARG A 315 -26.23 9.59 -10.23
CA ARG A 315 -27.29 9.17 -9.32
C ARG A 315 -26.82 9.18 -7.85
N PRO A 316 -26.42 10.35 -7.32
CA PRO A 316 -25.96 10.48 -5.93
C PRO A 316 -27.05 10.19 -4.89
N ASP A 317 -28.30 10.03 -5.31
CA ASP A 317 -29.42 9.58 -4.48
C ASP A 317 -29.35 8.08 -4.13
N LEU A 318 -28.59 7.28 -4.88
CA LEU A 318 -28.52 5.84 -4.70
C LEU A 318 -27.50 5.42 -3.64
N LYS A 319 -27.90 4.42 -2.85
CA LYS A 319 -26.98 3.56 -2.09
C LYS A 319 -26.63 2.34 -2.92
N ILE A 320 -25.36 1.98 -2.94
CA ILE A 320 -24.78 0.98 -3.85
C ILE A 320 -24.29 -0.19 -3.01
N LEU A 321 -24.86 -1.38 -3.25
CA LEU A 321 -24.45 -2.63 -2.63
C LEU A 321 -23.83 -3.55 -3.68
N ARG A 322 -22.61 -4.00 -3.44
CA ARG A 322 -21.91 -4.98 -4.30
C ARG A 322 -21.49 -6.17 -3.47
N TYR A 323 -21.40 -7.34 -4.08
CA TYR A 323 -20.99 -8.56 -3.38
C TYR A 323 -20.30 -9.54 -4.31
N ASP A 324 -19.49 -10.42 -3.73
CA ASP A 324 -18.93 -11.55 -4.47
C ASP A 324 -19.93 -12.70 -4.50
N THR A 325 -20.32 -13.09 -5.73
CA THR A 325 -21.31 -14.16 -5.92
C THR A 325 -20.76 -15.51 -5.48
N ARG A 326 -21.63 -16.38 -4.94
CA ARG A 326 -21.31 -17.79 -4.69
C ARG A 326 -20.65 -18.40 -5.93
N GLY A 327 -19.50 -19.02 -5.72
CA GLY A 327 -18.64 -19.54 -6.79
C GLY A 327 -17.44 -18.64 -7.13
N ARG A 328 -17.33 -17.44 -6.57
CA ARG A 328 -16.09 -16.66 -6.57
C ARG A 328 -15.04 -17.27 -5.65
N HIS A 329 -15.45 -17.52 -4.40
CA HIS A 329 -14.62 -18.06 -3.33
C HIS A 329 -14.89 -19.56 -3.10
N ALA A 330 -14.11 -20.18 -2.21
CA ALA A 330 -14.34 -21.55 -1.76
C ALA A 330 -15.72 -21.70 -1.09
N ILE A 331 -16.29 -22.91 -1.15
CA ILE A 331 -17.62 -23.20 -0.62
C ILE A 331 -17.50 -24.11 0.62
N PRO A 332 -18.34 -23.93 1.66
CA PRO A 332 -18.18 -24.63 2.94
C PRO A 332 -18.58 -26.11 2.89
N LYS A 333 -19.62 -26.49 2.12
CA LYS A 333 -20.12 -27.88 1.91
C LYS A 333 -20.86 -27.96 0.56
N PRO A 334 -20.93 -29.15 -0.08
CA PRO A 334 -21.64 -29.30 -1.35
C PRO A 334 -23.16 -29.34 -1.15
N GLU A 335 -23.81 -28.17 -1.25
CA GLU A 335 -25.24 -28.03 -1.57
C GLU A 335 -25.46 -28.24 -3.09
N PRO A 336 -26.68 -28.55 -3.57
CA PRO A 336 -26.97 -28.57 -5.00
C PRO A 336 -26.59 -27.24 -5.64
N ALA A 337 -25.68 -27.26 -6.62
CA ALA A 337 -25.34 -26.06 -7.36
C ALA A 337 -26.47 -25.73 -8.34
N THR A 338 -27.32 -24.79 -7.99
CA THR A 338 -28.47 -24.37 -8.80
C THR A 338 -28.56 -22.86 -8.89
N LEU A 339 -29.09 -22.35 -10.01
CA LEU A 339 -29.34 -20.93 -10.18
C LEU A 339 -30.35 -20.38 -9.15
N ASP A 340 -31.21 -21.23 -8.59
CA ASP A 340 -32.16 -20.85 -7.55
C ASP A 340 -31.46 -20.51 -6.22
N ILE A 341 -30.42 -21.27 -5.85
CA ILE A 341 -29.61 -20.98 -4.66
C ILE A 341 -28.79 -19.69 -4.87
N VAL A 342 -28.19 -19.52 -6.05
CA VAL A 342 -27.44 -18.30 -6.38
C VAL A 342 -28.34 -17.05 -6.33
N ALA A 343 -29.61 -17.17 -6.74
CA ALA A 343 -30.60 -16.09 -6.59
C ALA A 343 -31.02 -15.88 -5.13
N SER A 344 -31.20 -16.96 -4.37
CA SER A 344 -31.56 -16.90 -2.94
C SER A 344 -30.49 -16.24 -2.07
N ASP A 345 -29.21 -16.33 -2.46
CA ASP A 345 -28.11 -15.63 -1.78
C ASP A 345 -28.30 -14.09 -1.80
N VAL A 346 -28.92 -13.54 -2.86
CA VAL A 346 -29.27 -12.11 -2.90
C VAL A 346 -30.29 -11.80 -1.81
N ALA A 347 -31.35 -12.61 -1.67
CA ALA A 347 -32.34 -12.42 -0.62
C ALA A 347 -31.73 -12.51 0.78
N ALA A 348 -30.84 -13.49 1.01
CA ALA A 348 -30.12 -13.65 2.27
C ALA A 348 -29.24 -12.42 2.60
N LEU A 349 -28.55 -11.87 1.60
CA LEU A 349 -27.77 -10.64 1.75
C LEU A 349 -28.67 -9.44 2.09
N LEU A 350 -29.80 -9.28 1.41
CA LEU A 350 -30.75 -8.20 1.70
C LEU A 350 -31.36 -8.33 3.11
N ASP A 351 -31.70 -9.54 3.54
CA ASP A 351 -32.25 -9.78 4.88
C ASP A 351 -31.20 -9.48 5.97
N ALA A 352 -29.96 -9.92 5.75
CA ALA A 352 -28.83 -9.64 6.65
C ALA A 352 -28.53 -8.14 6.81
N LEU A 353 -28.77 -7.35 5.75
CA LEU A 353 -28.60 -5.89 5.74
C LEU A 353 -29.90 -5.13 5.98
N ARG A 354 -31.01 -5.83 6.27
CA ARG A 354 -32.35 -5.27 6.48
C ARG A 354 -32.83 -4.37 5.33
N ILE A 355 -32.52 -4.74 4.10
CA ILE A 355 -32.97 -4.03 2.89
C ILE A 355 -34.30 -4.66 2.43
N PRO A 356 -35.44 -3.97 2.62
CA PRO A 356 -36.74 -4.56 2.30
C PRO A 356 -36.97 -4.70 0.80
N LYS A 357 -36.47 -3.76 0.00
CA LYS A 357 -36.68 -3.75 -1.45
C LYS A 357 -35.52 -3.04 -2.15
N LEU A 358 -35.05 -3.62 -3.26
CA LEU A 358 -34.09 -2.98 -4.15
C LEU A 358 -34.79 -2.06 -5.15
N GLU A 359 -34.18 -0.89 -5.38
CA GLU A 359 -34.55 0.00 -6.47
C GLU A 359 -34.16 -0.60 -7.82
N ALA A 360 -33.01 -1.26 -7.91
CA ALA A 360 -32.61 -1.98 -9.12
C ALA A 360 -31.67 -3.14 -8.79
N LEU A 361 -31.77 -4.21 -9.59
CA LEU A 361 -30.82 -5.32 -9.62
C LEU A 361 -30.27 -5.44 -11.03
N ILE A 362 -28.95 -5.31 -11.17
CA ILE A 362 -28.26 -5.31 -12.46
C ILE A 362 -27.35 -6.53 -12.51
N GLY A 363 -27.48 -7.39 -13.51
CA GLY A 363 -26.62 -8.56 -13.62
C GLY A 363 -26.21 -8.88 -15.04
N VAL A 364 -25.07 -9.53 -15.19
CA VAL A 364 -24.52 -9.93 -16.49
C VAL A 364 -24.19 -11.41 -16.51
N SER A 365 -24.40 -12.09 -17.64
CA SER A 365 -24.06 -13.51 -17.81
C SER A 365 -24.78 -14.41 -16.79
N MET A 366 -24.04 -15.19 -16.00
CA MET A 366 -24.59 -15.90 -14.84
C MET A 366 -25.40 -14.96 -13.94
N GLY A 367 -24.88 -13.77 -13.66
CA GLY A 367 -25.58 -12.73 -12.91
C GLY A 367 -26.83 -12.20 -13.61
N GLY A 368 -26.88 -12.19 -14.95
CA GLY A 368 -28.07 -11.84 -15.72
C GLY A 368 -29.18 -12.88 -15.55
N ALA A 369 -28.82 -14.16 -15.63
CA ALA A 369 -29.73 -15.27 -15.33
C ALA A 369 -30.20 -15.25 -13.87
N THR A 370 -29.29 -15.00 -12.91
CA THR A 370 -29.60 -14.83 -11.49
C THR A 370 -30.56 -13.67 -11.26
N THR A 371 -30.34 -12.53 -11.93
CA THR A 371 -31.17 -11.33 -11.82
C THR A 371 -32.60 -11.60 -12.27
N LEU A 372 -32.77 -12.26 -13.42
CA LEU A 372 -34.10 -12.65 -13.91
C LEU A 372 -34.76 -13.69 -12.99
N ASN A 373 -33.99 -14.66 -12.49
CA ASN A 373 -34.52 -15.67 -11.57
C ASN A 373 -34.95 -15.05 -10.24
N PHE A 374 -34.19 -14.08 -9.71
CA PHE A 374 -34.56 -13.32 -8.51
C PHE A 374 -35.85 -12.53 -8.72
N ALA A 375 -36.02 -11.88 -9.89
CA ALA A 375 -37.26 -11.20 -10.24
C ALA A 375 -38.48 -12.14 -10.30
N LEU A 376 -38.28 -13.40 -10.67
CA LEU A 376 -39.32 -14.43 -10.69
C LEU A 376 -39.62 -15.03 -9.31
N GLN A 377 -38.61 -15.21 -8.46
CA GLN A 377 -38.75 -15.80 -7.13
C GLN A 377 -39.21 -14.80 -6.07
N HIS A 378 -38.68 -13.57 -6.13
CA HIS A 378 -38.85 -12.52 -5.13
C HIS A 378 -39.41 -11.22 -5.73
N PRO A 379 -40.55 -11.24 -6.46
CA PRO A 379 -41.05 -10.07 -7.20
C PRO A 379 -41.39 -8.87 -6.31
N THR A 380 -41.65 -9.09 -5.01
CA THR A 380 -41.94 -8.01 -4.05
C THR A 380 -40.68 -7.31 -3.53
N ARG A 381 -39.50 -7.94 -3.66
CA ARG A 381 -38.20 -7.45 -3.17
C ARG A 381 -37.44 -6.62 -4.21
N LEU A 382 -37.99 -6.45 -5.41
CA LEU A 382 -37.32 -5.75 -6.52
C LEU A 382 -38.26 -4.78 -7.23
N ALA A 383 -37.81 -3.54 -7.45
CA ALA A 383 -38.57 -2.55 -8.20
C ALA A 383 -38.39 -2.70 -9.71
N LYS A 384 -37.16 -2.91 -10.19
CA LYS A 384 -36.83 -3.15 -11.60
C LYS A 384 -35.54 -3.97 -11.73
N PHE A 385 -35.36 -4.63 -12.87
CA PHE A 385 -34.14 -5.39 -13.16
C PHE A 385 -33.51 -5.01 -14.49
N ILE A 386 -32.19 -5.19 -14.58
CA ILE A 386 -31.43 -5.07 -15.84
C ILE A 386 -30.60 -6.35 -15.97
N ALA A 387 -30.90 -7.16 -16.98
CA ALA A 387 -30.20 -8.43 -17.21
C ALA A 387 -29.43 -8.38 -18.53
N CYS A 388 -28.13 -8.65 -18.46
CA CYS A 388 -27.17 -8.42 -19.53
C CYS A 388 -26.54 -9.72 -20.03
N ASP A 389 -26.32 -9.83 -21.34
CA ASP A 389 -25.41 -10.83 -21.96
C ASP A 389 -25.60 -12.27 -21.45
N PHE A 390 -26.85 -12.73 -21.42
CA PHE A 390 -27.22 -14.01 -20.83
C PHE A 390 -28.25 -14.77 -21.67
N ASN A 391 -28.50 -16.03 -21.31
CA ASN A 391 -29.55 -16.84 -21.91
C ASN A 391 -30.57 -17.27 -20.84
N ALA A 392 -31.83 -17.47 -21.22
CA ALA A 392 -32.88 -17.91 -20.29
C ALA A 392 -32.81 -19.42 -19.96
N SER A 393 -32.01 -20.18 -20.71
CA SER A 393 -31.84 -21.62 -20.51
C SER A 393 -30.45 -22.09 -20.93
N SER A 394 -29.97 -23.17 -20.32
CA SER A 394 -28.77 -23.89 -20.73
C SER A 394 -29.10 -25.01 -21.73
N SER A 395 -28.20 -25.25 -22.67
CA SER A 395 -28.27 -26.38 -23.60
C SER A 395 -27.30 -27.49 -23.17
N ALA A 396 -27.51 -28.73 -23.63
CA ALA A 396 -26.55 -29.82 -23.37
C ALA A 396 -25.13 -29.48 -23.87
N ALA A 397 -25.01 -28.73 -24.97
CA ALA A 397 -23.73 -28.25 -25.49
C ALA A 397 -23.08 -27.22 -24.55
N ASN A 398 -23.86 -26.32 -23.95
CA ASN A 398 -23.36 -25.39 -22.93
C ASN A 398 -22.90 -26.14 -21.67
N THR A 399 -23.69 -27.10 -21.20
CA THR A 399 -23.33 -27.97 -20.07
C THR A 399 -22.01 -28.69 -20.32
N GLN A 400 -21.80 -29.24 -21.52
CA GLN A 400 -20.53 -29.87 -21.88
C GLN A 400 -19.37 -28.84 -21.93
N ALA A 401 -19.58 -27.66 -22.53
CA ALA A 401 -18.56 -26.62 -22.56
C ALA A 401 -18.14 -26.16 -21.15
N TRP A 402 -19.06 -26.15 -20.17
CA TRP A 402 -18.71 -25.88 -18.78
C TRP A 402 -17.89 -27.00 -18.16
N LYS A 403 -18.21 -28.28 -18.41
CA LYS A 403 -17.39 -29.41 -17.95
C LYS A 403 -15.97 -29.34 -18.50
N ASP A 404 -15.82 -28.99 -19.77
CA ASP A 404 -14.50 -28.87 -20.41
C ASP A 404 -13.69 -27.71 -19.78
N ARG A 405 -14.34 -26.57 -19.49
CA ARG A 405 -13.69 -25.43 -18.80
C ARG A 405 -13.28 -25.77 -17.37
N ILE A 406 -14.09 -26.55 -16.65
CA ILE A 406 -13.71 -27.06 -15.32
C ILE A 406 -12.46 -27.92 -15.45
N ALA A 407 -12.38 -28.82 -16.44
CA ALA A 407 -11.18 -29.64 -16.65
C ALA A 407 -9.92 -28.80 -16.95
N VAL A 408 -10.06 -27.65 -17.63
CA VAL A 408 -8.94 -26.70 -17.83
C VAL A 408 -8.55 -26.03 -16.52
N ALA A 409 -9.50 -25.50 -15.73
CA ALA A 409 -9.20 -24.94 -14.41
C ALA A 409 -8.56 -25.98 -13.47
N GLU A 410 -9.01 -27.23 -13.63
CA GLU A 410 -8.46 -28.53 -13.23
C GLU A 410 -6.97 -28.73 -13.27
N SER A 411 -6.41 -28.31 -14.40
CA SER A 411 -5.10 -28.79 -14.82
C SER A 411 -4.01 -28.22 -13.96
N ASP A 412 -2.85 -28.88 -13.98
CA ASP A 412 -1.63 -28.40 -13.35
C ASP A 412 -1.81 -28.10 -11.86
N GLY A 413 -2.62 -28.93 -11.17
CA GLY A 413 -2.90 -28.80 -9.74
C GLY A 413 -3.77 -27.58 -9.38
N GLY A 414 -4.60 -27.10 -10.31
CA GLY A 414 -5.44 -25.91 -10.15
C GLY A 414 -4.84 -24.63 -10.75
N ALA A 415 -3.57 -24.66 -11.18
CA ALA A 415 -2.93 -23.53 -11.86
C ALA A 415 -3.49 -23.28 -13.27
N GLY A 416 -4.18 -24.27 -13.86
CA GLY A 416 -4.84 -24.16 -15.15
C GLY A 416 -5.91 -23.06 -15.23
N ILE A 417 -6.37 -22.52 -14.09
CA ILE A 417 -7.27 -21.37 -14.07
C ILE A 417 -6.65 -20.10 -14.68
N ASN A 418 -5.32 -19.93 -14.61
CA ASN A 418 -4.63 -18.81 -15.27
C ASN A 418 -4.74 -18.91 -16.79
N LYS A 419 -4.56 -20.13 -17.33
CA LYS A 419 -4.75 -20.40 -18.76
C LYS A 419 -6.21 -20.19 -19.18
N LEU A 420 -7.15 -20.65 -18.36
CA LEU A 420 -8.57 -20.43 -18.59
C LEU A 420 -8.91 -18.93 -18.59
N ALA A 421 -8.23 -18.11 -17.78
CA ALA A 421 -8.45 -16.68 -17.70
C ALA A 421 -8.17 -15.98 -19.03
N THR A 422 -6.96 -16.16 -19.58
CA THR A 422 -6.59 -15.59 -20.89
C THR A 422 -7.54 -16.05 -22.00
N GLN A 423 -7.88 -17.33 -22.03
CA GLN A 423 -8.85 -17.87 -23.00
C GLN A 423 -10.25 -17.29 -22.85
N THR A 424 -10.68 -17.04 -21.61
CA THR A 424 -12.01 -16.53 -21.31
C THR A 424 -12.11 -15.06 -21.66
N VAL A 425 -11.13 -14.23 -21.29
CA VAL A 425 -11.10 -12.80 -21.62
C VAL A 425 -10.99 -12.59 -23.13
N GLY A 426 -10.14 -13.35 -23.82
CA GLY A 426 -10.05 -13.31 -25.29
C GLY A 426 -11.37 -13.67 -26.00
N ARG A 427 -12.22 -14.50 -25.38
CA ARG A 427 -13.57 -14.80 -25.90
C ARG A 427 -14.60 -13.73 -25.53
N TRP A 428 -14.47 -13.14 -24.34
CA TRP A 428 -15.44 -12.19 -23.82
C TRP A 428 -15.36 -10.83 -24.50
N PHE A 429 -14.16 -10.32 -24.78
CA PHE A 429 -14.00 -8.94 -25.23
C PHE A 429 -14.24 -8.80 -26.73
N HIS A 430 -14.81 -7.67 -27.12
CA HIS A 430 -14.89 -7.26 -28.52
C HIS A 430 -13.47 -7.00 -29.07
N PRO A 431 -13.20 -7.25 -30.37
CA PRO A 431 -11.89 -6.95 -30.97
C PRO A 431 -11.40 -5.51 -30.71
N ALA A 432 -12.29 -4.52 -30.81
CA ALA A 432 -11.96 -3.12 -30.51
C ALA A 432 -11.60 -2.87 -29.02
N SER A 433 -12.06 -3.72 -28.11
CA SER A 433 -11.74 -3.66 -26.68
C SER A 433 -10.48 -4.47 -26.34
N LEU A 434 -10.16 -5.50 -27.13
CA LEU A 434 -8.95 -6.31 -26.94
C LEU A 434 -7.67 -5.52 -27.16
N GLU A 435 -7.73 -4.45 -27.96
CA GLU A 435 -6.62 -3.50 -28.13
C GLU A 435 -6.32 -2.68 -26.86
N LYS A 436 -7.24 -2.64 -25.89
CA LYS A 436 -7.10 -1.90 -24.63
C LYS A 436 -6.44 -2.78 -23.56
N GLU A 437 -5.12 -2.96 -23.65
CA GLU A 437 -4.36 -3.90 -22.79
C GLU A 437 -4.64 -3.76 -21.29
N THR A 438 -4.80 -2.55 -20.76
CA THR A 438 -5.02 -2.33 -19.33
C THR A 438 -6.29 -3.01 -18.81
N ILE A 439 -7.44 -2.80 -19.47
CA ILE A 439 -8.71 -3.38 -19.02
C ILE A 439 -8.80 -4.89 -19.29
N VAL A 440 -8.04 -5.37 -20.29
CA VAL A 440 -7.89 -6.80 -20.61
C VAL A 440 -7.09 -7.49 -19.52
N ASN A 441 -5.95 -6.92 -19.11
CA ASN A 441 -5.08 -7.49 -18.07
C ASN A 441 -5.78 -7.50 -16.71
N LEU A 442 -6.39 -6.38 -16.31
CA LEU A 442 -7.13 -6.30 -15.04
C LEU A 442 -8.27 -7.33 -14.95
N MET A 443 -9.00 -7.56 -16.05
CA MET A 443 -10.03 -8.59 -16.09
C MET A 443 -9.42 -10.00 -16.08
N THR A 444 -8.30 -10.21 -16.77
CA THR A 444 -7.60 -11.50 -16.80
C THR A 444 -7.12 -11.88 -15.39
N ASP A 445 -6.52 -10.94 -14.66
CA ASP A 445 -6.10 -11.14 -13.27
C ASP A 445 -7.29 -11.41 -12.35
N MET A 446 -8.40 -10.68 -12.54
CA MET A 446 -9.63 -10.90 -11.78
C MET A 446 -10.15 -12.32 -11.97
N VAL A 447 -10.19 -12.81 -13.22
CA VAL A 447 -10.64 -14.16 -13.57
C VAL A 447 -9.66 -15.21 -13.01
N ALA A 448 -8.36 -14.98 -13.12
CA ALA A 448 -7.32 -15.87 -12.63
C ALA A 448 -7.36 -16.05 -11.10
N ALA A 449 -7.75 -15.01 -10.36
CA ALA A 449 -7.84 -15.05 -8.90
C ALA A 449 -9.07 -15.82 -8.35
N ASN A 450 -9.84 -16.51 -9.18
CA ASN A 450 -11.03 -17.25 -8.73
C ASN A 450 -10.64 -18.54 -7.99
N SER A 451 -11.46 -18.96 -7.02
CA SER A 451 -11.34 -20.32 -6.49
C SER A 451 -11.72 -21.33 -7.58
N VAL A 452 -10.89 -22.36 -7.77
CA VAL A 452 -11.21 -23.48 -8.70
C VAL A 452 -12.45 -24.24 -8.23
N GLU A 453 -12.56 -24.48 -6.92
CA GLU A 453 -13.73 -25.12 -6.31
C GLU A 453 -14.99 -24.25 -6.49
N GLY A 454 -14.87 -22.95 -6.21
CA GLY A 454 -15.96 -22.00 -6.43
C GLY A 454 -16.38 -21.95 -7.90
N PHE A 455 -15.41 -21.91 -8.81
CA PHE A 455 -15.68 -21.89 -10.25
C PHE A 455 -16.45 -23.13 -10.71
N ARG A 456 -16.05 -24.31 -10.21
CA ARG A 456 -16.76 -25.57 -10.46
C ARG A 456 -18.20 -25.46 -10.01
N TYR A 457 -18.47 -24.95 -8.80
CA TYR A 457 -19.83 -24.76 -8.30
C TYR A 457 -20.64 -23.82 -9.20
N GLY A 458 -20.08 -22.67 -9.58
CA GLY A 458 -20.76 -21.73 -10.48
C GLY A 458 -21.08 -22.33 -11.85
N CYS A 459 -20.17 -23.14 -12.40
CA CYS A 459 -20.43 -23.91 -13.62
C CYS A 459 -21.58 -24.91 -13.46
N GLN A 460 -21.63 -25.61 -12.33
CA GLN A 460 -22.68 -26.58 -12.02
C GLN A 460 -24.06 -25.91 -11.89
N ALA A 461 -24.11 -24.70 -11.32
CA ALA A 461 -25.33 -23.89 -11.24
C ALA A 461 -25.87 -23.49 -12.63
N LEU A 462 -25.02 -23.49 -13.66
CA LEU A 462 -25.37 -23.23 -15.05
C LEU A 462 -25.65 -24.50 -15.87
N TRP A 463 -25.66 -25.68 -15.25
CA TRP A 463 -26.07 -26.92 -15.91
C TRP A 463 -27.58 -26.99 -16.03
N ASP A 464 -28.05 -27.23 -17.25
CA ASP A 464 -29.43 -27.62 -17.56
C ASP A 464 -30.54 -26.73 -16.94
N TYR A 465 -30.23 -25.49 -16.54
CA TYR A 465 -31.22 -24.56 -16.01
C TYR A 465 -32.17 -24.12 -17.13
N ASP A 466 -33.45 -23.92 -16.80
CA ASP A 466 -34.44 -23.44 -17.75
C ASP A 466 -35.46 -22.52 -17.06
N LEU A 467 -35.34 -21.21 -17.33
CA LEU A 467 -36.26 -20.20 -16.82
C LEU A 467 -37.48 -19.99 -17.74
N ARG A 468 -37.46 -20.50 -18.98
CA ARG A 468 -38.48 -20.24 -20.01
C ARG A 468 -39.91 -20.55 -19.54
N PRO A 469 -40.18 -21.66 -18.82
CA PRO A 469 -41.54 -21.96 -18.33
C PRO A 469 -42.10 -20.91 -17.35
N ARG A 470 -41.23 -20.12 -16.72
CA ARG A 470 -41.61 -19.15 -15.67
C ARG A 470 -41.64 -17.70 -16.17
N LEU A 471 -41.08 -17.40 -17.34
CA LEU A 471 -40.91 -16.01 -17.83
C LEU A 471 -42.23 -15.22 -17.89
N GLY A 472 -43.32 -15.85 -18.34
CA GLY A 472 -44.63 -15.19 -18.44
C GLY A 472 -45.24 -14.79 -17.09
N ALA A 473 -44.73 -15.34 -15.98
CA ALA A 473 -45.15 -14.97 -14.62
C ALA A 473 -44.37 -13.77 -14.06
N CYS A 474 -43.35 -13.25 -14.76
CA CYS A 474 -42.57 -12.11 -14.30
C CYS A 474 -43.45 -10.86 -14.18
N ARG A 475 -43.45 -10.25 -12.99
CA ARG A 475 -44.21 -9.02 -12.68
C ARG A 475 -43.34 -7.79 -12.49
N VAL A 476 -42.02 -7.98 -12.43
CA VAL A 476 -41.06 -6.92 -12.19
C VAL A 476 -40.70 -6.28 -13.53
N PRO A 477 -40.78 -4.95 -13.69
CA PRO A 477 -40.30 -4.25 -14.88
C PRO A 477 -38.82 -4.55 -15.14
N GLY A 478 -38.48 -4.85 -16.40
CA GLY A 478 -37.14 -5.31 -16.78
C GLY A 478 -36.62 -4.64 -18.05
N LEU A 479 -35.30 -4.58 -18.15
CA LEU A 479 -34.57 -4.21 -19.37
C LEU A 479 -33.54 -5.29 -19.68
N PHE A 480 -33.46 -5.70 -20.94
CA PHE A 480 -32.35 -6.49 -21.44
C PHE A 480 -31.31 -5.61 -22.12
N VAL A 481 -30.04 -5.92 -21.87
CA VAL A 481 -28.89 -5.23 -22.46
C VAL A 481 -27.93 -6.29 -23.02
N VAL A 482 -27.29 -6.03 -24.15
CA VAL A 482 -26.35 -6.98 -24.75
C VAL A 482 -25.27 -6.23 -25.52
N GLY A 483 -24.02 -6.69 -25.45
CA GLY A 483 -22.97 -6.25 -26.35
C GLY A 483 -23.18 -6.82 -27.75
N ASP A 484 -23.00 -5.99 -28.79
CA ASP A 484 -23.19 -6.43 -30.18
C ASP A 484 -22.24 -7.57 -30.60
N GLY A 485 -21.05 -7.63 -29.99
CA GLY A 485 -20.02 -8.64 -30.23
C GLY A 485 -20.20 -9.94 -29.47
N ASP A 486 -21.09 -10.02 -28.47
CA ASP A 486 -21.14 -11.18 -27.57
C ASP A 486 -21.51 -12.47 -28.31
N GLY A 487 -20.65 -13.49 -28.16
CA GLY A 487 -20.75 -14.76 -28.87
C GLY A 487 -20.76 -14.57 -30.38
N LYS A 488 -20.08 -13.54 -30.92
CA LYS A 488 -20.14 -13.12 -32.33
C LYS A 488 -21.58 -12.76 -32.76
N GLY A 489 -22.30 -12.05 -31.89
CA GLY A 489 -23.69 -11.64 -32.07
C GLY A 489 -24.73 -12.73 -31.81
N ALA A 490 -24.32 -13.91 -31.31
CA ALA A 490 -25.24 -14.99 -30.99
C ALA A 490 -26.15 -14.65 -29.80
N LEU A 491 -25.63 -13.93 -28.79
CA LEU A 491 -26.41 -13.57 -27.61
C LEU A 491 -27.48 -12.52 -27.92
N VAL A 492 -27.21 -11.60 -28.85
CA VAL A 492 -28.22 -10.66 -29.36
C VAL A 492 -29.44 -11.41 -29.89
N LYS A 493 -29.21 -12.43 -30.73
CA LYS A 493 -30.29 -13.26 -31.29
C LYS A 493 -31.01 -14.08 -30.22
N ALA A 494 -30.26 -14.62 -29.25
CA ALA A 494 -30.84 -15.40 -28.16
C ALA A 494 -31.78 -14.54 -27.31
N MET A 495 -31.30 -13.38 -26.83
CA MET A 495 -32.07 -12.46 -25.99
C MET A 495 -33.28 -11.89 -26.73
N GLU A 496 -33.14 -11.54 -28.01
CA GLU A 496 -34.28 -11.13 -28.84
C GLU A 496 -35.33 -12.26 -28.95
N GLY A 497 -34.89 -13.52 -29.02
CA GLY A 497 -35.77 -14.69 -29.16
C GLY A 497 -36.65 -14.98 -27.94
N PHE A 498 -36.26 -14.57 -26.72
CA PHE A 498 -37.06 -14.81 -25.51
C PHE A 498 -37.59 -13.55 -24.82
N ARG A 499 -37.18 -12.33 -25.21
CA ARG A 499 -37.65 -11.08 -24.58
C ARG A 499 -39.17 -10.91 -24.62
N GLY A 500 -39.84 -11.40 -25.67
CA GLY A 500 -41.30 -11.32 -25.82
C GLY A 500 -42.07 -12.24 -24.86
N SER A 501 -41.40 -13.21 -24.23
CA SER A 501 -42.01 -14.16 -23.30
C SER A 501 -41.91 -13.71 -21.84
N VAL A 502 -41.26 -12.59 -21.55
CA VAL A 502 -41.04 -12.09 -20.19
C VAL A 502 -42.17 -11.16 -19.78
N GLY A 503 -42.95 -11.56 -18.79
CA GLY A 503 -44.18 -10.86 -18.40
C GLY A 503 -45.24 -10.88 -19.49
N GLN A 504 -46.26 -10.03 -19.36
CA GLN A 504 -47.38 -9.97 -20.33
C GLN A 504 -47.06 -9.15 -21.58
N GLU A 505 -46.21 -8.13 -21.47
CA GLU A 505 -45.93 -7.17 -22.55
C GLU A 505 -44.58 -7.42 -23.24
N GLY A 506 -43.81 -8.42 -22.77
CA GLY A 506 -42.41 -8.56 -23.13
C GLY A 506 -41.56 -7.46 -22.50
N ILE A 507 -40.26 -7.45 -22.84
CA ILE A 507 -39.32 -6.43 -22.37
C ILE A 507 -38.43 -5.90 -23.48
N GLU A 508 -37.96 -4.67 -23.30
CA GLU A 508 -37.05 -4.01 -24.22
C GLU A 508 -35.67 -4.67 -24.20
N LEU A 509 -35.03 -4.78 -25.38
CA LEU A 509 -33.63 -5.17 -25.55
C LEU A 509 -32.87 -3.97 -26.11
N ARG A 510 -31.77 -3.59 -25.45
CA ARG A 510 -30.85 -2.54 -25.90
C ARG A 510 -29.48 -3.13 -26.20
N ILE A 511 -28.86 -2.64 -27.26
CA ILE A 511 -27.57 -3.11 -27.73
C ILE A 511 -26.51 -2.06 -27.42
N VAL A 512 -25.38 -2.49 -26.85
CA VAL A 512 -24.20 -1.64 -26.62
C VAL A 512 -23.20 -1.91 -27.76
N PRO A 513 -22.89 -0.91 -28.60
CA PRO A 513 -22.04 -1.11 -29.76
C PRO A 513 -20.57 -1.30 -29.37
N ASN A 514 -19.82 -2.04 -30.20
CA ASN A 514 -18.38 -2.31 -30.04
C ASN A 514 -18.01 -2.94 -28.69
N THR A 515 -18.91 -3.76 -28.12
CA THR A 515 -18.67 -4.43 -26.84
C THR A 515 -19.05 -5.91 -26.94
N GLY A 516 -18.31 -6.74 -26.20
CA GLY A 516 -18.54 -8.16 -26.12
C GLY A 516 -19.43 -8.52 -24.93
N HIS A 517 -19.03 -9.56 -24.21
CA HIS A 517 -19.79 -10.17 -23.12
C HIS A 517 -19.89 -9.30 -21.87
N LEU A 518 -19.03 -8.30 -21.70
CA LEU A 518 -18.97 -7.45 -20.50
C LEU A 518 -19.06 -5.96 -20.88
N PRO A 519 -20.20 -5.50 -21.43
CA PRO A 519 -20.33 -4.13 -21.94
C PRO A 519 -20.11 -3.05 -20.87
N MET A 520 -20.47 -3.33 -19.61
CA MET A 520 -20.24 -2.44 -18.47
C MET A 520 -18.75 -2.26 -18.11
N TRP A 521 -17.88 -3.18 -18.54
CA TRP A 521 -16.45 -3.11 -18.31
C TRP A 521 -15.71 -2.56 -19.53
N GLU A 522 -16.13 -2.97 -20.73
CA GLU A 522 -15.51 -2.58 -22.00
C GLU A 522 -15.80 -1.12 -22.40
N ASP A 523 -17.04 -0.67 -22.19
CA ASP A 523 -17.47 0.71 -22.39
C ASP A 523 -18.56 1.09 -21.35
N PRO A 524 -18.14 1.46 -20.12
CA PRO A 524 -19.07 1.78 -19.04
C PRO A 524 -19.99 2.96 -19.36
N GLN A 525 -19.55 3.91 -20.19
CA GLN A 525 -20.33 5.09 -20.55
C GLN A 525 -21.40 4.77 -21.61
N ALA A 526 -21.07 3.95 -22.61
CA ALA A 526 -22.05 3.44 -23.56
C ALA A 526 -23.07 2.54 -22.86
N PHE A 527 -22.62 1.67 -21.95
CA PHE A 527 -23.52 0.86 -21.12
C PHE A 527 -24.45 1.74 -20.28
N TRP A 528 -23.92 2.74 -19.55
CA TRP A 528 -24.72 3.70 -18.80
C TRP A 528 -25.75 4.40 -19.69
N THR A 529 -25.35 4.89 -20.86
CA THR A 529 -26.24 5.53 -21.82
C THR A 529 -27.36 4.60 -22.27
N ALA A 530 -27.04 3.31 -22.47
CA ALA A 530 -28.03 2.30 -22.81
C ALA A 530 -29.02 2.07 -21.67
N ILE A 531 -28.62 2.08 -20.40
CA ILE A 531 -29.54 1.81 -19.27
C ILE A 531 -30.25 3.06 -18.73
N ALA A 532 -29.70 4.26 -18.93
CA ALA A 532 -30.22 5.51 -18.39
C ALA A 532 -31.36 6.13 -19.23
N LYS A 533 -31.45 5.81 -20.54
CA LYS A 533 -32.50 6.37 -21.41
C LYS A 533 -33.90 5.89 -21.00
N ALA A 534 -34.85 6.83 -20.89
CA ALA A 534 -36.27 6.50 -20.89
C ALA A 534 -36.64 5.83 -22.23
N PRO A 535 -37.63 4.90 -22.26
CA PRO A 535 -37.94 4.15 -23.48
C PRO A 535 -38.56 5.08 -24.53
N THR A 536 -37.77 5.53 -25.53
CA THR A 536 -38.28 5.92 -26.86
C THR A 536 -37.15 6.11 -27.89
N THR A 537 -37.34 5.43 -29.03
CA THR A 537 -36.90 5.69 -30.42
C THR A 537 -35.52 6.32 -30.71
N THR A 538 -34.67 5.50 -31.33
CA THR A 538 -33.62 5.78 -32.34
C THR A 538 -33.22 7.24 -32.59
N ALA A 539 -31.96 7.56 -32.26
CA ALA A 539 -31.14 8.52 -33.00
C ALA A 539 -29.65 8.17 -32.82
N THR A 540 -28.95 8.06 -33.95
CA THR A 540 -27.50 7.96 -34.14
C THR A 540 -26.80 9.31 -33.89
N MET A 541 -25.45 9.29 -33.91
CA MET A 541 -24.46 10.38 -33.77
C MET A 541 -23.86 10.48 -32.36
N SER A 542 -22.58 10.74 -32.14
CA SER A 542 -21.39 10.88 -32.99
C SER A 542 -20.19 10.68 -32.06
N SER A 543 -19.14 10.07 -32.58
CA SER A 543 -17.88 9.77 -31.90
C SER A 543 -17.09 11.03 -31.53
N SER A 544 -16.73 11.15 -30.25
CA SER A 544 -15.39 11.54 -29.78
C SER A 544 -15.43 11.59 -28.24
N ALA A 545 -15.02 10.51 -27.59
CA ALA A 545 -14.73 10.50 -26.17
C ALA A 545 -13.31 11.04 -25.95
N PRO A 546 -13.04 11.78 -24.87
CA PRO A 546 -11.70 11.91 -24.34
C PRO A 546 -11.33 10.60 -23.64
N ASP A 547 -10.17 10.04 -24.00
CA ASP A 547 -9.62 8.84 -23.39
C ASP A 547 -9.41 9.06 -21.89
N LEU A 548 -10.00 8.19 -21.05
CA LEU A 548 -9.74 8.18 -19.61
C LEU A 548 -8.37 7.55 -19.39
N GLU A 549 -7.34 8.40 -19.30
CA GLU A 549 -5.96 8.00 -19.05
C GLU A 549 -5.80 7.25 -17.70
N PRO A 550 -4.90 6.24 -17.66
CA PRO A 550 -4.61 5.46 -16.46
C PRO A 550 -4.06 6.33 -15.32
N PRO A 551 -4.25 5.91 -14.05
CA PRO A 551 -3.84 6.70 -12.89
C PRO A 551 -2.33 6.93 -12.87
N SER A 552 -1.95 8.18 -12.70
CA SER A 552 -0.58 8.68 -12.78
C SER A 552 -0.39 9.84 -11.80
N TYR A 553 0.85 10.16 -11.44
CA TYR A 553 1.12 11.27 -10.51
C TYR A 553 0.74 12.66 -11.05
N THR A 554 0.31 12.75 -12.32
CA THR A 554 -0.25 13.98 -12.94
C THR A 554 -1.78 13.99 -12.97
N THR A 555 -2.43 12.84 -12.75
CA THR A 555 -3.90 12.68 -12.79
C THR A 555 -4.50 12.36 -11.42
N CYS A 556 -3.65 12.09 -10.42
CA CYS A 556 -4.02 11.66 -9.08
C CYS A 556 -3.42 12.61 -8.03
N ASP A 557 -4.28 13.35 -7.33
CA ASP A 557 -3.86 14.26 -6.25
C ASP A 557 -3.91 13.61 -4.85
N GLY A 558 -4.47 12.40 -4.75
CA GLY A 558 -4.69 11.71 -3.48
C GLY A 558 -5.22 10.30 -3.66
N VAL A 559 -5.20 9.52 -2.58
CA VAL A 559 -5.71 8.14 -2.58
C VAL A 559 -7.21 8.15 -2.81
N SER A 560 -7.65 7.46 -3.86
CA SER A 560 -9.05 7.34 -4.26
C SER A 560 -9.29 6.01 -4.97
N ASP A 561 -10.55 5.67 -5.28
CA ASP A 561 -10.87 4.44 -6.03
C ASP A 561 -10.21 4.43 -7.45
N ARG A 562 -9.98 5.61 -8.05
CA ARG A 562 -9.23 5.76 -9.32
C ARG A 562 -7.71 5.64 -9.12
N CYS A 563 -7.23 6.05 -7.96
CA CYS A 563 -5.81 6.18 -7.64
C CYS A 563 -5.50 5.33 -6.39
N PRO A 564 -5.53 3.98 -6.49
CA PRO A 564 -5.24 3.12 -5.35
C PRO A 564 -3.74 3.15 -5.02
N VAL A 565 -3.38 2.92 -3.76
CA VAL A 565 -1.97 2.91 -3.32
C VAL A 565 -1.17 1.83 -4.03
N SER A 566 -1.79 0.69 -4.36
CA SER A 566 -1.18 -0.37 -5.16
C SER A 566 -0.80 0.06 -6.58
N ALA A 567 -1.43 1.10 -7.12
CA ALA A 567 -1.08 1.68 -8.43
C ALA A 567 0.03 2.74 -8.34
N THR A 568 0.46 3.11 -7.12
CA THR A 568 1.65 3.95 -6.95
C THR A 568 2.92 3.15 -7.18
N VAL A 569 4.03 3.83 -7.48
CA VAL A 569 5.35 3.22 -7.72
C VAL A 569 5.82 2.33 -6.56
N TYR A 570 5.42 2.64 -5.33
CA TYR A 570 5.83 1.89 -4.13
C TYR A 570 4.82 0.84 -3.67
N GLY A 571 3.62 0.80 -4.25
CA GLY A 571 2.63 -0.25 -4.03
C GLY A 571 2.02 -0.33 -2.62
N ASP A 572 2.55 0.39 -1.64
CA ASP A 572 2.14 0.36 -0.23
C ASP A 572 2.44 1.70 0.47
N TYR A 573 1.90 1.88 1.68
CA TYR A 573 2.18 3.03 2.53
C TYR A 573 3.55 2.94 3.21
N PHE A 574 4.21 4.07 3.37
CA PHE A 574 5.45 4.14 4.12
C PHE A 574 5.25 4.04 5.63
N THR A 575 6.15 3.34 6.30
CA THR A 575 6.16 3.20 7.76
C THR A 575 6.58 4.51 8.42
N THR A 576 5.59 5.28 8.89
CA THR A 576 5.79 6.59 9.53
C THR A 576 6.77 6.52 10.71
N GLY A 577 6.72 5.45 11.52
CA GLY A 577 7.61 5.27 12.67
C GLY A 577 9.09 5.12 12.30
N ALA A 578 9.39 4.36 11.24
CA ALA A 578 10.75 4.19 10.74
C ALA A 578 11.28 5.49 10.12
N CYS A 579 10.46 6.17 9.31
CA CYS A 579 10.83 7.46 8.71
C CYS A 579 11.07 8.54 9.79
N ALA A 580 10.22 8.61 10.81
CA ALA A 580 10.37 9.54 11.93
C ALA A 580 11.67 9.32 12.72
N PHE A 581 12.07 8.05 12.90
CA PHE A 581 13.36 7.72 13.50
C PHE A 581 14.53 8.29 12.67
N PHE A 582 14.53 8.08 11.35
CA PHE A 582 15.58 8.61 10.48
C PHE A 582 15.60 10.15 10.47
N VAL A 583 14.45 10.82 10.45
CA VAL A 583 14.38 12.29 10.56
C VAL A 583 14.97 12.77 11.88
N ALA A 584 14.57 12.19 13.01
CA ALA A 584 15.06 12.58 14.33
C ALA A 584 16.58 12.33 14.46
N ALA A 585 17.06 11.19 13.99
CA ALA A 585 18.47 10.84 14.03
C ALA A 585 19.33 11.80 13.17
N HIS A 586 18.92 12.07 11.93
CA HIS A 586 19.64 13.01 11.07
C HIS A 586 19.54 14.46 11.57
N ALA A 587 18.43 14.88 12.18
CA ALA A 587 18.29 16.21 12.79
C ALA A 587 19.26 16.43 13.95
N LEU A 588 19.38 15.44 14.84
CA LEU A 588 20.33 15.47 15.96
C LEU A 588 21.78 15.47 15.46
N LEU A 589 22.09 14.66 14.46
CA LEU A 589 23.42 14.62 13.84
C LEU A 589 23.75 15.92 13.12
N LEU A 590 22.79 16.52 12.40
CA LEU A 590 22.96 17.80 11.72
C LEU A 590 23.27 18.92 12.71
N ALA A 591 22.51 19.00 13.82
CA ALA A 591 22.77 19.97 14.88
C ALA A 591 24.17 19.78 15.50
N ALA A 592 24.57 18.53 15.76
CA ALA A 592 25.90 18.20 16.27
C ALA A 592 27.00 18.59 15.27
N GLN A 593 26.82 18.31 13.98
CA GLN A 593 27.78 18.65 12.92
C GLN A 593 27.94 20.16 12.73
N VAL A 594 26.85 20.93 12.77
CA VAL A 594 26.89 22.40 12.69
C VAL A 594 27.65 22.97 13.89
N TYR A 595 27.37 22.50 15.10
CA TYR A 595 28.10 22.91 16.31
C TYR A 595 29.59 22.54 16.25
N LEU A 596 29.91 21.30 15.86
CA LEU A 596 31.29 20.83 15.74
C LEU A 596 32.04 21.56 14.63
N GLY A 597 31.39 21.82 13.48
CA GLY A 597 31.94 22.57 12.37
C GLY A 597 32.26 24.02 12.73
N TRP A 598 31.33 24.71 13.40
CA TRP A 598 31.53 26.07 13.91
C TRP A 598 32.66 26.12 14.94
N ARG A 599 32.66 25.21 15.92
CA ARG A 599 33.68 25.15 16.98
C ARG A 599 35.07 24.81 16.43
N SER A 600 35.14 23.91 15.45
CA SER A 600 36.41 23.42 14.91
C SER A 600 36.94 24.17 13.70
N LYS A 601 36.16 25.11 13.14
CA LYS A 601 36.44 25.86 11.90
C LYS A 601 36.78 24.96 10.69
N ALA A 602 36.35 23.70 10.71
CA ALA A 602 36.50 22.75 9.60
C ALA A 602 35.41 22.98 8.53
N TRP A 603 35.25 24.21 8.08
CA TRP A 603 34.09 24.71 7.33
C TRP A 603 33.74 23.87 6.10
N SER A 604 34.74 23.46 5.30
CA SER A 604 34.47 22.70 4.07
C SER A 604 33.98 21.27 4.35
N PHE A 605 34.60 20.57 5.30
CA PHE A 605 34.15 19.22 5.68
C PHE A 605 32.76 19.26 6.31
N ALA A 606 32.55 20.20 7.24
CA ALA A 606 31.28 20.37 7.92
C ALA A 606 30.17 20.81 6.96
N ALA A 607 30.47 21.65 5.95
CA ALA A 607 29.48 22.07 4.96
C ALA A 607 28.96 20.91 4.10
N TYR A 608 29.85 20.07 3.55
CA TYR A 608 29.41 18.92 2.73
C TYR A 608 28.69 17.86 3.56
N LEU A 609 29.20 17.56 4.77
CA LEU A 609 28.56 16.59 5.65
C LEU A 609 27.19 17.07 6.14
N ALA A 610 27.08 18.35 6.51
CA ALA A 610 25.81 18.96 6.92
C ALA A 610 24.81 19.05 5.77
N LEU A 611 25.27 19.39 4.55
CA LEU A 611 24.38 19.44 3.38
C LEU A 611 23.88 18.04 2.99
N GLY A 612 24.74 17.02 2.99
CA GLY A 612 24.34 15.63 2.77
C GLY A 612 23.37 15.14 3.85
N THR A 613 23.63 15.44 5.12
CA THR A 613 22.74 15.09 6.24
C THR A 613 21.40 15.83 6.18
N ALA A 614 21.38 17.08 5.72
CA ALA A 614 20.15 17.84 5.51
C ALA A 614 19.32 17.25 4.36
N PHE A 615 19.96 16.73 3.31
CA PHE A 615 19.26 16.05 2.21
C PHE A 615 18.65 14.73 2.68
N GLU A 616 19.36 13.92 3.47
CA GLU A 616 18.77 12.75 4.12
C GLU A 616 17.56 13.13 4.98
N LEU A 617 17.68 14.19 5.78
CA LEU A 617 16.59 14.69 6.62
C LEU A 617 15.36 15.10 5.78
N MET A 618 15.56 15.89 4.72
CA MET A 618 14.47 16.34 3.84
C MET A 618 13.86 15.17 3.05
N GLY A 619 14.68 14.20 2.62
CA GLY A 619 14.23 13.01 1.93
C GLY A 619 13.34 12.13 2.79
N TYR A 620 13.74 11.86 4.04
CA TYR A 620 12.89 11.13 5.00
C TYR A 620 11.69 11.94 5.49
N ALA A 621 11.79 13.27 5.58
CA ALA A 621 10.64 14.13 5.86
C ALA A 621 9.60 14.11 4.72
N ALA A 622 10.06 14.07 3.46
CA ALA A 622 9.20 13.88 2.31
C ALA A 622 8.56 12.48 2.29
N ARG A 623 9.26 11.41 2.72
CA ARG A 623 8.63 10.08 2.92
C ARG A 623 7.57 10.07 4.01
N ILE A 624 7.70 10.88 5.07
CA ILE A 624 6.63 11.11 6.05
C ILE A 624 5.46 11.86 5.40
N ALA A 625 5.70 12.88 4.59
CA ALA A 625 4.62 13.54 3.86
C ALA A 625 3.88 12.56 2.92
N MET A 626 4.62 11.68 2.24
CA MET A 626 4.06 10.63 1.39
C MET A 626 3.38 9.49 2.17
N SER A 627 3.67 9.29 3.46
CA SER A 627 2.92 8.32 4.26
C SER A 627 1.48 8.76 4.52
N TYR A 628 1.22 10.08 4.48
CA TYR A 628 -0.13 10.64 4.51
C TYR A 628 -0.79 10.70 3.13
N ASN A 629 -0.01 10.96 2.07
CA ASN A 629 -0.48 10.95 0.69
C ASN A 629 0.56 10.31 -0.27
N PRO A 630 0.42 9.01 -0.58
CA PRO A 630 1.30 8.30 -1.51
C PRO A 630 1.33 8.86 -2.93
N TRP A 631 0.28 9.58 -3.35
CA TRP A 631 0.18 10.24 -4.66
C TRP A 631 0.78 11.64 -4.71
N SER A 632 1.40 12.11 -3.62
CA SER A 632 2.09 13.40 -3.64
C SER A 632 3.27 13.37 -4.60
N TYR A 633 3.09 13.98 -5.79
CA TYR A 633 4.16 14.14 -6.78
C TYR A 633 5.36 14.92 -6.22
N GLU A 634 5.10 16.00 -5.50
CA GLU A 634 6.13 16.80 -4.83
C GLU A 634 6.90 15.95 -3.81
N GLY A 635 6.19 15.19 -2.96
CA GLY A 635 6.80 14.28 -2.00
C GLY A 635 7.65 13.20 -2.68
N PHE A 636 7.14 12.62 -3.76
CA PHE A 636 7.81 11.59 -4.56
C PHE A 636 9.13 12.10 -5.15
N VAL A 637 9.11 13.29 -5.76
CA VAL A 637 10.28 13.92 -6.36
C VAL A 637 11.29 14.32 -5.28
N ILE A 638 10.85 14.94 -4.18
CA ILE A 638 11.74 15.39 -3.12
C ILE A 638 12.44 14.20 -2.45
N GLN A 639 11.72 13.12 -2.10
CA GLN A 639 12.36 11.96 -1.49
C GLN A 639 13.34 11.26 -2.43
N LEU A 640 12.97 11.14 -3.72
CA LEU A 640 13.81 10.49 -4.72
C LEU A 640 15.12 11.28 -4.92
N LEU A 641 15.01 12.59 -5.16
CA LEU A 641 16.16 13.45 -5.39
C LEU A 641 17.06 13.54 -4.15
N MET A 642 16.49 13.81 -2.98
CA MET A 642 17.28 14.09 -1.80
C MET A 642 18.00 12.84 -1.27
N LEU A 643 17.38 11.65 -1.33
CA LEU A 643 18.00 10.38 -0.93
C LEU A 643 19.00 9.83 -1.96
N ILE A 644 18.96 10.33 -3.20
CA ILE A 644 20.01 10.06 -4.20
C ILE A 644 21.21 10.99 -4.00
N LEU A 645 20.97 12.27 -3.71
CA LEU A 645 22.01 13.29 -3.63
C LEU A 645 22.73 13.31 -2.27
N GLY A 646 22.04 12.96 -1.18
CA GLY A 646 22.57 12.92 0.18
C GLY A 646 23.87 12.11 0.30
N PRO A 647 23.91 10.84 -0.14
CA PRO A 647 25.10 10.00 -0.03
C PRO A 647 26.31 10.52 -0.81
N THR A 648 26.07 11.15 -1.96
CA THR A 648 27.13 11.76 -2.79
C THR A 648 27.81 12.92 -2.07
N LEU A 649 27.04 13.75 -1.36
CA LEU A 649 27.58 14.83 -0.54
C LEU A 649 28.32 14.31 0.71
N VAL A 650 27.85 13.21 1.30
CA VAL A 650 28.57 12.51 2.38
C VAL A 650 29.90 11.94 1.87
N ALA A 651 29.94 11.37 0.66
CA ALA A 651 31.17 10.91 0.01
C ALA A 651 32.10 12.08 -0.37
N ALA A 652 31.56 13.23 -0.77
CA ALA A 652 32.33 14.45 -1.00
C ALA A 652 33.00 14.93 0.30
N ALA A 653 32.32 14.84 1.45
CA ALA A 653 32.92 15.14 2.75
C ALA A 653 34.12 14.22 3.05
N ILE A 654 34.01 12.92 2.77
CA ILE A 654 35.14 11.97 2.87
C ILE A 654 36.30 12.41 1.96
N SER A 655 36.01 12.77 0.72
CA SER A 655 37.00 13.19 -0.27
C SER A 655 37.78 14.45 0.12
N VAL A 656 37.13 15.40 0.82
CA VAL A 656 37.79 16.59 1.37
C VAL A 656 38.81 16.24 2.47
N THR A 657 38.56 15.19 3.25
CA THR A 657 39.54 14.69 4.25
C THR A 657 40.70 13.92 3.60
N PHE A 658 40.49 13.34 2.41
CA PHE A 658 41.49 12.55 1.70
C PHE A 658 42.74 13.37 1.34
N LYS A 659 42.58 14.64 0.94
CA LYS A 659 43.70 15.59 0.77
C LYS A 659 44.63 15.63 2.00
N HIS A 660 44.06 15.65 3.20
CA HIS A 660 44.81 15.79 4.45
C HIS A 660 45.49 14.48 4.85
N LEU A 661 44.86 13.34 4.57
CA LEU A 661 45.48 12.01 4.69
C LEU A 661 46.68 11.86 3.74
N VAL A 662 46.55 12.32 2.51
CA VAL A 662 47.65 12.35 1.53
C VAL A 662 48.78 13.26 2.00
N LEU A 663 48.49 14.47 2.49
CA LEU A 663 49.50 15.37 3.04
C LEU A 663 50.21 14.76 4.27
N TRP A 664 49.50 13.97 5.08
CA TRP A 664 50.03 13.30 6.27
C TRP A 664 50.93 12.09 5.95
N HIS A 665 50.53 11.25 4.99
CA HIS A 665 51.33 10.11 4.53
C HIS A 665 52.50 10.54 3.63
N GLY A 666 52.37 11.69 2.96
CA GLY A 666 53.36 12.31 2.10
C GLY A 666 52.75 12.67 0.72
N PRO A 667 52.81 13.94 0.28
CA PRO A 667 52.33 14.37 -1.04
C PRO A 667 52.93 13.60 -2.22
N GLN A 668 54.16 13.11 -2.06
CA GLN A 668 54.92 12.36 -3.07
C GLN A 668 54.31 10.98 -3.41
N TRP A 669 53.33 10.51 -2.63
CA TRP A 669 52.66 9.22 -2.83
C TRP A 669 51.32 9.36 -3.57
N SER A 670 51.01 10.55 -4.10
CA SER A 670 49.73 10.90 -4.68
C SER A 670 49.88 11.48 -6.09
N PHE A 671 49.08 10.96 -7.04
CA PHE A 671 49.13 11.33 -8.46
C PHE A 671 48.57 12.72 -8.76
N ILE A 672 47.61 13.19 -7.95
CA ILE A 672 46.96 14.49 -8.10
C ILE A 672 47.60 15.41 -7.07
N ARG A 673 47.93 16.65 -7.43
CA ARG A 673 48.45 17.60 -6.42
C ARG A 673 47.41 17.71 -5.28
N PRO A 674 47.79 17.59 -3.98
CA PRO A 674 46.83 17.53 -2.88
C PRO A 674 45.76 18.64 -2.88
N ARG A 675 46.09 19.83 -3.40
CA ARG A 675 45.17 20.96 -3.54
C ARG A 675 44.04 20.75 -4.56
N LEU A 676 44.20 19.83 -5.52
CA LEU A 676 43.26 19.55 -6.60
C LEU A 676 42.27 18.42 -6.27
N TYR A 677 42.49 17.62 -5.22
CA TYR A 677 41.55 16.52 -4.86
C TYR A 677 40.11 16.99 -4.63
N PRO A 678 39.84 18.03 -3.83
CA PRO A 678 38.48 18.51 -3.67
C PRO A 678 37.88 19.02 -4.99
N TRP A 679 38.70 19.65 -5.85
CA TRP A 679 38.22 20.21 -7.12
C TRP A 679 37.98 19.16 -8.20
N VAL A 680 38.78 18.08 -8.22
CA VAL A 680 38.59 16.98 -9.18
C VAL A 680 37.39 16.15 -8.76
N PHE A 681 37.33 15.68 -7.51
CA PHE A 681 36.26 14.77 -7.07
C PHE A 681 34.94 15.49 -6.80
N VAL A 682 34.95 16.65 -6.13
CA VAL A 682 33.71 17.40 -5.87
C VAL A 682 33.31 18.23 -7.09
N GLY A 683 34.26 18.69 -7.90
CA GLY A 683 33.95 19.44 -9.11
C GLY A 683 33.32 18.57 -10.20
N THR A 684 33.77 17.33 -10.41
CA THR A 684 33.11 16.44 -11.38
C THR A 684 31.69 16.09 -10.99
N ASP A 685 31.45 15.82 -9.70
CA ASP A 685 30.14 15.42 -9.20
C ASP A 685 29.18 16.62 -9.11
N PHE A 686 29.65 17.79 -8.67
CA PHE A 686 28.83 19.00 -8.61
C PHE A 686 28.49 19.56 -9.99
N PHE A 687 29.44 19.59 -10.94
CA PHE A 687 29.17 20.10 -12.28
C PHE A 687 28.27 19.17 -13.09
N SER A 688 28.39 17.84 -12.93
CA SER A 688 27.45 16.91 -13.57
C SER A 688 26.03 17.10 -13.01
N ILE A 689 25.89 17.22 -11.69
CA ILE A 689 24.58 17.40 -11.02
C ILE A 689 23.94 18.76 -11.35
N VAL A 690 24.70 19.87 -11.39
CA VAL A 690 24.15 21.20 -11.70
C VAL A 690 23.77 21.33 -13.18
N ILE A 691 24.56 20.75 -14.09
CA ILE A 691 24.23 20.74 -15.53
C ILE A 691 23.00 19.84 -15.79
N GLN A 692 22.86 18.73 -15.06
CA GLN A 692 21.68 17.85 -15.13
C GLN A 692 20.44 18.50 -14.52
N ALA A 693 20.57 19.20 -13.38
CA ALA A 693 19.47 19.89 -12.73
C ALA A 693 19.02 21.15 -13.50
N ALA A 694 19.95 21.92 -14.07
CA ALA A 694 19.64 23.06 -14.93
C ALA A 694 19.08 22.63 -16.28
N GLY A 695 19.60 21.55 -16.88
CA GLY A 695 19.07 20.97 -18.12
C GLY A 695 17.67 20.38 -17.95
N GLY A 696 17.41 19.69 -16.83
CA GLY A 696 16.08 19.18 -16.48
C GLY A 696 15.07 20.30 -16.16
N GLY A 697 15.50 21.32 -15.40
CA GLY A 697 14.64 22.45 -15.02
C GLY A 697 14.33 23.43 -16.15
N VAL A 698 15.22 23.61 -17.13
CA VAL A 698 14.95 24.43 -18.32
C VAL A 698 14.09 23.65 -19.33
N SER A 699 14.28 22.32 -19.43
CA SER A 699 13.44 21.47 -20.28
C SER A 699 12.01 21.36 -19.75
N SER A 700 11.79 21.33 -18.44
CA SER A 700 10.45 21.29 -17.84
C SER A 700 9.65 22.59 -18.02
N VAL A 701 10.33 23.74 -18.11
CA VAL A 701 9.69 25.04 -18.38
C VAL A 701 9.43 25.24 -19.87
N ALA A 702 10.26 24.67 -20.74
CA ALA A 702 10.09 24.73 -22.20
C ALA A 702 8.93 23.85 -22.72
N THR A 703 8.40 22.94 -21.90
CA THR A 703 7.28 22.04 -22.22
C THR A 703 5.94 22.42 -21.59
N ASP A 704 5.90 23.52 -20.82
CA ASP A 704 4.67 23.97 -20.15
C ASP A 704 3.85 24.86 -21.11
N GLY A 705 3.12 24.22 -22.01
CA GLY A 705 2.25 24.85 -23.01
C GLY A 705 2.03 23.97 -24.26
N GLU A 706 0.96 24.22 -25.03
CA GLU A 706 0.60 23.43 -26.22
C GLU A 706 1.61 23.52 -27.39
N ASP A 707 2.63 24.38 -27.32
CA ASP A 707 3.68 24.53 -28.35
C ASP A 707 5.08 24.73 -27.69
N PRO A 708 6.01 23.75 -27.76
CA PRO A 708 7.32 23.83 -27.10
C PRO A 708 8.26 24.88 -27.72
N ASP A 709 9.03 25.62 -26.89
CA ASP A 709 9.96 26.63 -27.38
C ASP A 709 11.32 26.03 -27.77
N GLN A 710 11.47 25.73 -29.06
CA GLN A 710 12.66 25.09 -29.66
C GLN A 710 13.98 25.85 -29.39
N GLY A 711 13.93 27.16 -29.19
CA GLY A 711 15.13 27.97 -28.90
C GLY A 711 15.75 27.66 -27.52
N LEU A 712 14.94 27.28 -26.54
CA LEU A 712 15.39 26.91 -25.20
C LEU A 712 15.94 25.47 -25.14
N LEU A 713 15.41 24.57 -25.97
CA LEU A 713 15.92 23.20 -26.13
C LEU A 713 17.33 23.18 -26.74
N ASP A 714 17.57 24.02 -27.75
CA ASP A 714 18.89 24.16 -28.39
C ASP A 714 19.96 24.71 -27.45
N VAL A 715 19.58 25.61 -26.53
CA VAL A 715 20.46 26.13 -25.48
C VAL A 715 20.86 25.02 -24.49
N GLY A 716 19.92 24.12 -24.15
CA GLY A 716 20.17 22.93 -23.33
C GLY A 716 21.17 21.96 -23.97
N SER A 717 21.01 21.66 -25.27
CA SER A 717 21.96 20.82 -26.02
C SER A 717 23.34 21.47 -26.18
N GLY A 718 23.41 22.79 -26.37
CA GLY A 718 24.68 23.53 -26.49
C GLY A 718 25.55 23.51 -25.24
N LEU A 719 24.93 23.53 -24.05
CA LEU A 719 25.64 23.45 -22.76
C LEU A 719 26.29 22.07 -22.53
N LEU A 720 25.65 20.99 -23.01
CA LEU A 720 26.17 19.62 -22.91
C LEU A 720 27.42 19.41 -23.78
N VAL A 721 27.44 19.97 -25.00
CA VAL A 721 28.59 19.90 -25.92
C VAL A 721 29.80 20.67 -25.37
N ALA A 722 29.57 21.80 -24.69
CA ALA A 722 30.65 22.61 -24.10
C ALA A 722 31.45 21.86 -23.02
N GLY A 723 30.79 20.98 -22.24
CA GLY A 723 31.43 20.14 -21.22
C GLY A 723 32.44 19.14 -21.81
N VAL A 724 32.09 18.50 -22.93
CA VAL A 724 32.96 17.54 -23.64
C VAL A 724 34.17 18.24 -24.25
N VAL A 725 33.98 19.42 -24.86
CA VAL A 725 35.06 20.22 -25.46
C VAL A 725 36.09 20.67 -24.42
N PHE A 726 35.65 21.05 -23.23
CA PHE A 726 36.53 21.45 -22.12
C PHE A 726 37.39 20.29 -21.58
N GLN A 727 36.85 19.06 -21.55
CA GLN A 727 37.58 17.87 -21.11
C GLN A 727 38.66 17.44 -22.10
N VAL A 728 38.36 17.50 -23.41
CA VAL A 728 39.34 17.24 -24.48
C VAL A 728 40.51 18.22 -24.40
N TYR A 729 40.24 19.50 -24.11
CA TYR A 729 41.26 20.53 -23.90
C TYR A 729 42.18 20.25 -22.70
N LEU A 730 41.66 19.76 -21.57
CA LEU A 730 42.45 19.39 -20.40
C LEU A 730 43.31 18.13 -20.63
N GLY A 731 42.79 17.15 -21.36
CA GLY A 731 43.54 15.97 -21.79
C GLY A 731 44.73 16.33 -22.68
N TRP A 732 44.50 17.21 -23.66
CA TRP A 732 45.56 17.73 -24.54
C TRP A 732 46.68 18.45 -23.77
N ARG A 733 46.34 19.24 -22.75
CA ARG A 733 47.32 19.99 -21.95
C ARG A 733 48.14 19.13 -20.97
N SER A 734 47.61 18.00 -20.52
CA SER A 734 48.24 17.14 -19.51
C SER A 734 49.14 16.02 -20.07
N LYS A 735 49.22 15.88 -21.41
CA LYS A 735 49.98 14.82 -22.13
C LYS A 735 49.63 13.38 -21.73
N ALA A 736 48.48 13.16 -21.08
CA ALA A 736 48.02 11.86 -20.59
C ALA A 736 47.08 11.18 -21.61
N TRP A 737 47.54 11.00 -22.85
CA TRP A 737 46.70 10.68 -24.01
C TRP A 737 45.85 9.41 -23.85
N SER A 738 46.43 8.31 -23.37
CA SER A 738 45.68 7.04 -23.21
C SER A 738 44.66 7.10 -22.08
N PHE A 739 45.00 7.74 -20.96
CA PHE A 739 44.07 7.95 -19.85
C PHE A 739 42.92 8.87 -20.25
N ALA A 740 43.25 10.00 -20.90
CA ALA A 740 42.28 10.96 -21.38
C ALA A 740 41.36 10.37 -22.46
N ALA A 741 41.88 9.53 -23.36
CA ALA A 741 41.07 8.87 -24.39
C ALA A 741 40.04 7.91 -23.79
N TYR A 742 40.43 7.03 -22.85
CA TYR A 742 39.48 6.12 -22.20
C TYR A 742 38.46 6.85 -21.32
N LEU A 743 38.90 7.87 -20.60
CA LEU A 743 38.01 8.68 -19.76
C LEU A 743 37.00 9.48 -20.61
N ALA A 744 37.44 10.09 -21.70
CA ALA A 744 36.57 10.82 -22.62
C ALA A 744 35.57 9.91 -23.32
N LEU A 745 35.99 8.71 -23.76
CA LEU A 745 35.11 7.74 -24.39
C LEU A 745 34.08 7.17 -23.41
N GLY A 746 34.48 6.85 -22.17
CA GLY A 746 33.55 6.41 -21.12
C GLY A 746 32.51 7.47 -20.80
N THR A 747 32.95 8.74 -20.67
CA THR A 747 32.04 9.86 -20.41
C THR A 747 31.08 10.11 -21.58
N ALA A 748 31.54 9.99 -22.82
CA ALA A 748 30.70 10.14 -24.01
C ALA A 748 29.63 9.04 -24.11
N PHE A 749 29.96 7.81 -23.69
CA PHE A 749 29.01 6.71 -23.67
C PHE A 749 27.95 6.94 -22.60
N GLU A 750 28.33 7.38 -21.40
CA GLU A 750 27.33 7.77 -20.40
C GLU A 750 26.40 8.87 -20.91
N LEU A 751 26.95 9.87 -21.61
CA LEU A 751 26.18 10.97 -22.20
C LEU A 751 25.15 10.46 -23.22
N MET A 752 25.56 9.58 -24.15
CA MET A 752 24.64 8.98 -25.14
C MET A 752 23.59 8.08 -24.49
N GLY A 753 23.96 7.34 -23.44
CA GLY A 753 23.03 6.49 -22.71
C GLY A 753 21.95 7.29 -21.99
N TYR A 754 22.32 8.40 -21.35
CA TYR A 754 21.34 9.31 -20.75
C TYR A 754 20.54 10.10 -21.79
N ALA A 755 21.12 10.45 -22.94
CA ALA A 755 20.37 11.07 -24.04
C ALA A 755 19.29 10.12 -24.59
N ALA A 756 19.58 8.83 -24.74
CA ALA A 756 18.60 7.80 -25.10
C ALA A 756 17.53 7.62 -24.01
N ARG A 757 17.90 7.71 -22.72
CA ARG A 757 16.95 7.71 -21.60
C ARG A 757 16.00 8.92 -21.62
N ILE A 758 16.50 10.09 -22.02
CA ILE A 758 15.67 11.29 -22.21
C ILE A 758 14.78 11.12 -23.44
N ALA A 759 15.28 10.59 -24.55
CA ALA A 759 14.44 10.29 -25.72
C ALA A 759 13.30 9.32 -25.37
N MET A 760 13.57 8.32 -24.51
CA MET A 760 12.55 7.43 -23.97
C MET A 760 11.56 8.11 -23.02
N SER A 761 11.86 9.27 -22.43
CA SER A 761 10.87 9.97 -21.60
C SER A 761 9.68 10.48 -22.42
N TYR A 762 9.89 10.71 -23.72
CA TYR A 762 8.83 11.10 -24.67
C TYR A 762 8.10 9.89 -25.25
N ASN A 763 8.77 8.76 -25.40
CA ASN A 763 8.16 7.48 -25.76
C ASN A 763 8.72 6.36 -24.87
N PRO A 764 8.06 6.09 -23.72
CA PRO A 764 8.51 5.11 -22.74
C PRO A 764 8.64 3.69 -23.31
N TRP A 765 7.98 3.42 -24.44
CA TRP A 765 7.93 2.12 -25.11
C TRP A 765 8.97 1.97 -26.23
N SER A 766 9.88 2.95 -26.41
CA SER A 766 10.93 2.86 -27.43
C SER A 766 11.98 1.79 -27.08
N TYR A 767 11.86 0.62 -27.72
CA TYR A 767 12.80 -0.49 -27.57
C TYR A 767 14.25 -0.10 -27.98
N GLU A 768 14.41 0.66 -29.06
CA GLU A 768 15.72 1.16 -29.50
C GLU A 768 16.35 2.12 -28.48
N GLY A 769 15.54 3.04 -27.93
CA GLY A 769 15.96 3.92 -26.85
C GLY A 769 16.37 3.14 -25.60
N PHE A 770 15.62 2.07 -25.27
CA PHE A 770 15.87 1.19 -24.12
C PHE A 770 17.20 0.45 -24.26
N VAL A 771 17.46 -0.14 -25.42
CA VAL A 771 18.70 -0.87 -25.68
C VAL A 771 19.91 0.08 -25.68
N ILE A 772 19.79 1.27 -26.30
CA ILE A 772 20.90 2.24 -26.33
C ILE A 772 21.22 2.78 -24.94
N GLN A 773 20.21 3.14 -24.13
CA GLN A 773 20.47 3.60 -22.76
C GLN A 773 21.14 2.52 -21.93
N LEU A 774 20.69 1.27 -22.05
CA LEU A 774 21.17 0.17 -21.22
C LEU A 774 22.61 -0.16 -21.57
N LEU A 775 22.93 -0.30 -22.86
CA LEU A 775 24.27 -0.60 -23.33
C LEU A 775 25.26 0.52 -22.99
N MET A 776 24.94 1.77 -23.31
CA MET A 776 25.90 2.86 -23.17
C MET A 776 26.16 3.23 -21.70
N LEU A 777 25.16 3.09 -20.81
CA LEU A 777 25.34 3.31 -19.37
C LEU A 777 26.10 2.17 -18.67
N ILE A 778 26.09 0.96 -19.22
CA ILE A 778 26.91 -0.15 -18.72
C ILE A 778 28.36 -0.04 -19.21
N LEU A 779 28.56 0.42 -20.46
CA LEU A 779 29.87 0.54 -21.09
C LEU A 779 30.68 1.76 -20.63
N GLY A 780 30.01 2.84 -20.21
CA GLY A 780 30.68 4.05 -19.72
C GLY A 780 31.62 3.79 -18.54
N PRO A 781 31.13 3.23 -17.41
CA PRO A 781 31.92 2.98 -16.22
C PRO A 781 33.10 2.00 -16.43
N THR A 782 32.96 1.02 -17.33
CA THR A 782 34.05 0.06 -17.64
C THR A 782 35.22 0.73 -18.36
N LEU A 783 34.95 1.66 -19.28
CA LEU A 783 36.01 2.47 -19.92
C LEU A 783 36.70 3.42 -18.94
N VAL A 784 35.97 3.95 -17.96
CA VAL A 784 36.56 4.72 -16.85
C VAL A 784 37.45 3.83 -15.96
N ALA A 785 37.02 2.60 -15.65
CA ALA A 785 37.82 1.62 -14.93
C ALA A 785 39.10 1.21 -15.70
N ALA A 786 39.03 1.13 -17.03
CA ALA A 786 40.20 0.93 -17.88
C ALA A 786 41.21 2.08 -17.75
N ALA A 787 40.75 3.33 -17.67
CA ALA A 787 41.60 4.49 -17.43
C ALA A 787 42.31 4.41 -16.06
N ILE A 788 41.59 3.97 -15.02
CA ILE A 788 42.15 3.73 -13.67
C ILE A 788 43.21 2.62 -13.70
N SER A 789 42.97 1.55 -14.47
CA SER A 789 43.88 0.39 -14.58
C SER A 789 45.19 0.73 -15.30
N VAL A 790 45.13 1.60 -16.32
CA VAL A 790 46.32 2.18 -16.96
C VAL A 790 47.14 3.02 -15.97
N THR A 791 46.48 3.73 -15.06
CA THR A 791 47.14 4.49 -13.98
C THR A 791 47.81 3.57 -12.97
N PHE A 792 47.14 2.47 -12.59
CA PHE A 792 47.68 1.50 -11.64
C PHE A 792 48.93 0.76 -12.15
N LYS A 793 48.99 0.41 -13.44
CA LYS A 793 50.21 -0.15 -14.07
C LYS A 793 51.44 0.72 -13.78
N HIS A 794 51.32 2.03 -13.87
CA HIS A 794 52.43 2.96 -13.64
C HIS A 794 52.77 3.08 -12.15
N LEU A 795 51.77 2.98 -11.26
CA LEU A 795 51.99 2.89 -9.81
C LEU A 795 52.84 1.66 -9.44
N VAL A 796 52.53 0.49 -10.01
CA VAL A 796 53.27 -0.75 -9.76
C VAL A 796 54.70 -0.69 -10.31
N LEU A 797 54.89 -0.13 -11.50
CA LEU A 797 56.24 0.06 -12.09
C LEU A 797 57.11 0.99 -11.23
N TRP A 798 56.52 2.00 -10.60
CA TRP A 798 57.23 2.99 -9.79
C TRP A 798 57.54 2.49 -8.36
N HIS A 799 56.61 1.77 -7.73
CA HIS A 799 56.78 1.29 -6.34
C HIS A 799 57.47 -0.06 -6.18
N GLY A 800 57.78 -0.72 -7.30
CA GLY A 800 58.45 -2.00 -7.34
C GLY A 800 57.54 -3.08 -7.91
N PRO A 801 57.86 -3.62 -9.11
CA PRO A 801 57.06 -4.67 -9.74
C PRO A 801 57.16 -6.01 -9.00
N GLN A 802 58.16 -6.21 -8.14
CA GLN A 802 58.40 -7.46 -7.41
C GLN A 802 57.28 -7.86 -6.44
N TRP A 803 56.44 -6.92 -6.02
CA TRP A 803 55.31 -7.19 -5.12
C TRP A 803 54.02 -7.51 -5.87
N SER A 804 54.06 -7.42 -7.19
CA SER A 804 52.95 -7.66 -8.11
C SER A 804 52.89 -9.12 -8.51
N PHE A 805 51.70 -9.72 -8.45
CA PHE A 805 51.47 -11.09 -8.92
C PHE A 805 51.51 -11.21 -10.44
N ILE A 806 51.03 -10.19 -11.17
CA ILE A 806 51.04 -10.16 -12.64
C ILE A 806 52.01 -9.09 -13.15
N ARG A 807 52.59 -9.33 -14.34
CA ARG A 807 53.56 -8.39 -14.92
C ARG A 807 52.88 -7.04 -15.17
N PRO A 808 53.49 -5.90 -14.82
CA PRO A 808 52.84 -4.59 -14.89
C PRO A 808 52.23 -4.24 -16.26
N ARG A 809 52.86 -4.70 -17.34
CA ARG A 809 52.40 -4.47 -18.72
C ARG A 809 51.08 -5.20 -19.06
N LEU A 810 50.73 -6.25 -18.31
CA LEU A 810 49.52 -7.05 -18.54
C LEU A 810 48.29 -6.51 -17.82
N TYR A 811 48.42 -5.60 -16.83
CA TYR A 811 47.27 -5.05 -16.10
C TYR A 811 46.20 -4.45 -17.02
N PRO A 812 46.54 -3.53 -17.96
CA PRO A 812 45.51 -2.97 -18.83
C PRO A 812 44.87 -4.04 -19.73
N TRP A 813 45.64 -5.02 -20.21
CA TRP A 813 45.14 -6.06 -21.12
C TRP A 813 44.27 -7.11 -20.43
N VAL A 814 44.63 -7.48 -19.20
CA VAL A 814 43.82 -8.41 -18.39
C VAL A 814 42.51 -7.74 -18.01
N PHE A 815 42.55 -6.50 -17.51
CA PHE A 815 41.37 -5.80 -17.00
C PHE A 815 40.41 -5.41 -18.13
N VAL A 816 40.94 -4.86 -19.24
CA VAL A 816 40.11 -4.51 -20.40
C VAL A 816 39.66 -5.76 -21.17
N GLY A 817 40.52 -6.79 -21.24
CA GLY A 817 40.19 -8.02 -21.96
C GLY A 817 39.08 -8.84 -21.30
N THR A 818 39.03 -8.89 -19.97
CA THR A 818 37.96 -9.60 -19.25
C THR A 818 36.64 -8.82 -19.28
N ASP A 819 36.68 -7.49 -19.19
CA ASP A 819 35.48 -6.67 -19.33
C ASP A 819 34.93 -6.74 -20.77
N PHE A 820 35.79 -6.69 -21.79
CA PHE A 820 35.39 -6.90 -23.18
C PHE A 820 34.75 -8.29 -23.40
N PHE A 821 35.31 -9.34 -22.79
CA PHE A 821 34.74 -10.68 -22.86
C PHE A 821 33.34 -10.75 -22.22
N SER A 822 33.14 -10.08 -21.09
CA SER A 822 31.82 -9.99 -20.44
C SER A 822 30.79 -9.29 -21.32
N ILE A 823 31.19 -8.25 -22.04
CA ILE A 823 30.36 -7.51 -22.99
C ILE A 823 29.97 -8.38 -24.18
N VAL A 824 30.88 -9.20 -24.69
CA VAL A 824 30.57 -10.14 -25.79
C VAL A 824 29.53 -11.17 -25.36
N ILE A 825 29.60 -11.68 -24.12
CA ILE A 825 28.59 -12.59 -23.58
C ILE A 825 27.22 -11.88 -23.47
N GLN A 826 27.20 -10.64 -22.99
CA GLN A 826 25.97 -9.86 -22.87
C GLN A 826 25.39 -9.52 -24.25
N ALA A 827 26.22 -9.11 -25.21
CA ALA A 827 25.81 -8.83 -26.58
C ALA A 827 25.28 -10.09 -27.28
N ALA A 828 25.89 -11.25 -27.04
CA ALA A 828 25.38 -12.54 -27.52
C ALA A 828 24.04 -12.90 -26.87
N GLY A 829 23.87 -12.68 -25.56
CA GLY A 829 22.59 -12.88 -24.87
C GLY A 829 21.48 -11.96 -25.37
N GLY A 830 21.79 -10.68 -25.64
CA GLY A 830 20.88 -9.73 -26.28
C GLY A 830 20.51 -10.14 -27.71
N GLY A 831 21.50 -10.59 -28.51
CA GLY A 831 21.28 -11.11 -29.85
C GLY A 831 20.38 -12.35 -29.88
N VAL A 832 20.63 -13.33 -28.99
CA VAL A 832 19.79 -14.53 -28.84
C VAL A 832 18.37 -14.16 -28.40
N SER A 833 18.22 -13.19 -27.48
CA SER A 833 16.91 -12.72 -27.03
C SER A 833 16.14 -11.98 -28.14
N SER A 834 16.83 -11.23 -28.99
CA SER A 834 16.22 -10.56 -30.15
C SER A 834 15.77 -11.54 -31.25
N VAL A 835 16.52 -12.62 -31.48
CA VAL A 835 16.10 -13.67 -32.42
C VAL A 835 14.95 -14.50 -31.84
N ALA A 836 14.90 -14.67 -30.52
CA ALA A 836 13.82 -15.38 -29.83
C ALA A 836 12.49 -14.64 -29.83
N THR A 837 12.49 -13.34 -30.17
CA THR A 837 11.30 -12.47 -30.26
C THR A 837 10.86 -12.22 -31.71
N ASP A 838 11.65 -12.63 -32.71
CA ASP A 838 11.28 -12.53 -34.12
C ASP A 838 10.41 -13.73 -34.53
N GLY A 839 9.09 -13.61 -34.31
CA GLY A 839 8.08 -14.59 -34.73
C GLY A 839 6.72 -14.40 -34.03
N GLU A 840 5.64 -14.97 -34.58
CA GLU A 840 4.28 -14.92 -33.98
C GLU A 840 4.16 -15.69 -32.65
N ASP A 841 5.16 -16.51 -32.28
CA ASP A 841 5.21 -17.27 -31.01
C ASP A 841 6.67 -17.27 -30.49
N PRO A 842 7.01 -16.48 -29.45
CA PRO A 842 8.39 -16.35 -28.99
C PRO A 842 8.91 -17.64 -28.32
N ASP A 843 10.11 -18.06 -28.69
CA ASP A 843 10.72 -19.29 -28.15
C ASP A 843 11.23 -19.03 -26.73
N GLN A 844 10.41 -19.42 -25.75
CA GLN A 844 10.69 -19.19 -24.33
C GLN A 844 11.97 -19.87 -23.85
N GLY A 845 12.36 -21.01 -24.46
CA GLY A 845 13.61 -21.68 -24.13
C GLY A 845 14.83 -20.89 -24.58
N LEU A 846 14.76 -20.24 -25.75
CA LEU A 846 15.80 -19.35 -26.22
C LEU A 846 15.84 -18.03 -25.43
N LEU A 847 14.69 -17.51 -24.99
CA LEU A 847 14.60 -16.32 -24.13
C LEU A 847 15.23 -16.55 -22.76
N ASP A 848 15.01 -17.72 -22.16
CA ASP A 848 15.63 -18.09 -20.88
C ASP A 848 17.15 -18.24 -21.04
N VAL A 849 17.61 -18.79 -22.16
CA VAL A 849 19.05 -18.88 -22.50
C VAL A 849 19.64 -17.50 -22.75
N GLY A 850 18.95 -16.62 -23.47
CA GLY A 850 19.37 -15.23 -23.73
C GLY A 850 19.48 -14.41 -22.44
N SER A 851 18.47 -14.51 -21.58
CA SER A 851 18.44 -13.90 -20.24
C SER A 851 19.54 -14.45 -19.34
N GLY A 852 19.76 -15.77 -19.35
CA GLY A 852 20.84 -16.42 -18.60
C GLY A 852 22.23 -15.95 -19.04
N LEU A 853 22.45 -15.78 -20.35
CA LEU A 853 23.71 -15.24 -20.89
C LEU A 853 23.92 -13.77 -20.50
N LEU A 854 22.89 -12.94 -20.55
CA LEU A 854 22.95 -11.55 -20.08
C LEU A 854 23.35 -11.48 -18.59
N VAL A 855 22.70 -12.26 -17.73
CA VAL A 855 23.01 -12.32 -16.29
C VAL A 855 24.42 -12.87 -16.05
N ALA A 856 24.82 -13.93 -16.77
CA ALA A 856 26.16 -14.52 -16.64
C ALA A 856 27.27 -13.53 -16.98
N GLY A 857 27.08 -12.70 -18.01
CA GLY A 857 28.02 -11.64 -18.37
C GLY A 857 28.16 -10.58 -17.27
N VAL A 858 27.07 -10.14 -16.66
CA VAL A 858 27.09 -9.16 -15.55
C VAL A 858 27.74 -9.75 -14.30
N VAL A 859 27.41 -11.00 -13.94
CA VAL A 859 28.01 -11.70 -12.80
C VAL A 859 29.52 -11.85 -13.00
N PHE A 860 29.95 -12.25 -14.20
CA PHE A 860 31.37 -12.37 -14.54
C PHE A 860 32.10 -11.03 -14.41
N GLN A 861 31.47 -9.93 -14.83
CA GLN A 861 32.01 -8.58 -14.72
C GLN A 861 32.20 -8.14 -13.26
N VAL A 862 31.20 -8.39 -12.39
CA VAL A 862 31.30 -8.07 -10.95
C VAL A 862 32.39 -8.90 -10.27
N VAL A 863 32.45 -10.21 -10.55
CA VAL A 863 33.50 -11.10 -10.01
C VAL A 863 34.88 -10.63 -10.46
N ASN A 864 35.02 -10.21 -11.72
CA ASN A 864 36.27 -9.67 -12.26
C ASN A 864 36.68 -8.38 -11.55
N MET A 865 35.76 -7.44 -11.30
CA MET A 865 36.05 -6.23 -10.54
C MET A 865 36.49 -6.51 -9.10
N ILE A 866 35.87 -7.48 -8.42
CA ILE A 866 36.26 -7.90 -7.07
C ILE A 866 37.65 -8.53 -7.08
N PHE A 867 37.94 -9.42 -8.04
CA PHE A 867 39.25 -10.03 -8.21
C PHE A 867 40.34 -8.98 -8.48
N CYS A 868 40.06 -8.04 -9.37
CA CYS A 868 40.94 -6.95 -9.78
C CYS A 868 41.24 -5.97 -8.64
N GLY A 869 40.20 -5.50 -7.93
CA GLY A 869 40.34 -4.68 -6.72
C GLY A 869 41.09 -5.44 -5.62
N GLY A 870 40.82 -6.75 -5.49
CA GLY A 870 41.53 -7.66 -4.60
C GLY A 870 43.04 -7.71 -4.89
N LEU A 871 43.45 -7.83 -6.15
CA LEU A 871 44.87 -7.80 -6.55
C LEU A 871 45.55 -6.48 -6.17
N MET A 872 44.85 -5.35 -6.31
CA MET A 872 45.37 -4.02 -5.93
C MET A 872 45.54 -3.91 -4.41
N LEU A 873 44.54 -4.32 -3.63
CA LEU A 873 44.61 -4.33 -2.17
C LEU A 873 45.67 -5.29 -1.64
N LEU A 874 45.81 -6.44 -2.27
CA LEU A 874 46.81 -7.45 -1.91
C LEU A 874 48.23 -7.00 -2.25
N TYR A 875 48.44 -6.28 -3.36
CA TYR A 875 49.71 -5.60 -3.67
C TYR A 875 50.08 -4.61 -2.57
N ILE A 876 49.13 -3.75 -2.17
CA ILE A 876 49.31 -2.76 -1.10
C ILE A 876 49.65 -3.47 0.23
N TRP A 877 48.93 -4.53 0.56
CA TRP A 877 49.13 -5.31 1.78
C TRP A 877 50.48 -6.03 1.82
N ARG A 878 50.87 -6.73 0.74
CA ARG A 878 52.18 -7.43 0.66
C ARG A 878 53.33 -6.46 0.78
N ARG A 879 53.24 -5.31 0.11
CA ARG A 879 54.22 -4.23 0.24
C ARG A 879 54.28 -3.69 1.67
N HIS A 880 53.15 -3.44 2.31
CA HIS A 880 53.10 -3.01 3.70
C HIS A 880 53.72 -4.04 4.66
N ARG A 881 53.49 -5.34 4.44
CA ARG A 881 54.05 -6.42 5.25
C ARG A 881 55.56 -6.56 5.05
N ALA A 882 56.05 -6.46 3.82
CA ALA A 882 57.48 -6.51 3.51
C ALA A 882 58.25 -5.34 4.14
N LEU A 883 57.74 -4.11 4.00
CA LEU A 883 58.31 -2.91 4.64
C LEU A 883 58.24 -2.97 6.17
N LYS A 884 57.25 -3.66 6.73
CA LYS A 884 57.17 -3.94 8.18
C LYS A 884 58.23 -4.95 8.60
N SER A 885 58.45 -6.02 7.84
CA SER A 885 59.46 -7.05 8.10
C SER A 885 60.90 -6.51 8.03
N GLU A 886 61.22 -5.69 7.01
CA GLU A 886 62.53 -5.02 6.90
C GLU A 886 62.77 -4.03 8.05
N ARG A 887 61.73 -3.35 8.52
CA ARG A 887 61.79 -2.48 9.70
C ARG A 887 62.01 -3.27 10.99
N THR A 888 61.38 -4.42 11.17
CA THR A 888 61.59 -5.29 12.34
C THR A 888 62.99 -5.92 12.33
N ALA A 889 63.50 -6.32 11.16
CA ALA A 889 64.86 -6.83 11.01
C ALA A 889 65.92 -5.74 11.33
N ARG A 890 65.71 -4.49 10.88
CA ARG A 890 66.57 -3.35 11.24
C ARG A 890 66.46 -2.96 12.72
N ALA A 891 65.28 -3.09 13.33
CA ALA A 891 65.08 -2.85 14.77
C ALA A 891 65.74 -3.94 15.64
N GLY A 892 65.75 -5.19 15.19
CA GLY A 892 66.47 -6.28 15.85
C GLY A 892 67.99 -6.14 15.73
N ALA A 893 68.50 -5.73 14.56
CA ALA A 893 69.93 -5.49 14.34
C ALA A 893 70.47 -4.27 15.11
N THR A 894 69.61 -3.30 15.47
CA THR A 894 69.99 -2.14 16.29
C THR A 894 69.89 -2.42 17.80
N ALA A 895 69.02 -3.34 18.22
CA ALA A 895 68.89 -3.77 19.63
C ALA A 895 70.04 -4.68 20.12
N VAL A 896 70.81 -5.29 19.21
CA VAL A 896 71.99 -6.12 19.56
C VAL A 896 73.26 -5.27 19.75
N VAL A 897 73.24 -3.97 19.41
CA VAL A 897 74.44 -3.10 19.36
C VAL A 897 74.61 -2.20 20.61
N GLU A 898 73.64 -2.13 21.51
CA GLU A 898 73.74 -1.36 22.77
C GLU A 898 73.85 -2.28 24.00
N GLY A 899 75.00 -2.92 24.17
CA GLY A 899 75.50 -3.51 25.42
C GLY A 899 76.90 -2.97 25.71
N PRO A 900 77.31 -2.78 26.98
CA PRO A 900 78.51 -2.01 27.30
C PRO A 900 79.78 -2.85 27.12
N GLY A 901 80.73 -2.37 26.31
CA GLY A 901 82.10 -2.87 26.34
C GLY A 901 82.83 -2.85 25.00
N GLY A 902 83.70 -1.84 24.86
CA GLY A 902 85.02 -1.85 24.23
C GLY A 902 85.35 -2.77 23.06
N GLY A 903 85.93 -2.18 22.01
CA GLY A 903 86.79 -2.93 21.09
C GLY A 903 86.90 -2.31 19.71
N GLU A 904 88.04 -1.66 19.47
CA GLU A 904 88.49 -1.15 18.18
C GLU A 904 88.50 -2.22 17.08
N THR A 905 88.21 -1.85 15.83
CA THR A 905 89.19 -1.82 14.71
C THR A 905 88.51 -1.73 13.32
N SER A 906 88.96 -0.72 12.56
CA SER A 906 89.32 -0.68 11.11
C SER A 906 88.83 -1.82 10.18
N SER A 907 88.41 -1.63 8.93
CA SER A 907 88.90 -0.71 7.90
C SER A 907 88.04 -0.78 6.62
N SER A 908 88.02 0.36 5.91
CA SER A 908 87.87 0.62 4.47
C SER A 908 87.24 -0.42 3.53
N VAL A 909 86.26 0.02 2.73
CA VAL A 909 86.50 0.36 1.30
C VAL A 909 85.52 1.46 0.88
N ALA A 910 86.06 2.50 0.26
CA ALA A 910 85.36 3.60 -0.37
C ALA A 910 84.69 3.17 -1.68
N SER A 911 83.48 3.66 -1.95
CA SER A 911 82.99 3.85 -3.31
C SER A 911 81.87 4.91 -3.36
N GLY A 912 82.12 5.96 -4.14
CA GLY A 912 81.12 6.54 -5.04
C GLY A 912 80.08 7.51 -4.46
N ARG A 913 80.38 8.82 -4.58
CA ARG A 913 79.41 9.93 -4.53
C ARG A 913 78.22 9.71 -5.48
N VAL A 914 76.98 9.85 -4.97
CA VAL A 914 75.86 10.52 -5.67
C VAL A 914 75.09 11.35 -4.64
N GLY A 915 74.77 12.58 -5.05
CA GLY A 915 74.39 13.71 -4.20
C GLY A 915 73.13 13.55 -3.36
N THR A 916 73.29 14.02 -2.13
CA THR A 916 72.26 14.41 -1.17
C THR A 916 71.47 15.62 -1.66
N GLY A 917 70.14 15.58 -1.54
CA GLY A 917 69.26 16.73 -1.73
C GLY A 917 67.94 16.57 -0.98
N ALA A 918 67.91 17.12 0.24
CA ALA A 918 66.72 17.45 1.03
C ALA A 918 65.75 16.32 1.41
N ALA A 919 66.22 15.40 2.27
CA ALA A 919 65.34 14.66 3.17
C ALA A 919 65.05 15.50 4.43
N GLY A 920 63.77 15.54 4.82
CA GLY A 920 63.41 15.53 6.23
C GLY A 920 62.76 16.79 6.79
N LYS A 921 61.45 16.94 6.58
CA LYS A 921 60.53 17.23 7.69
C LYS A 921 59.29 16.33 7.63
N ALA A 922 59.30 15.35 8.55
CA ALA A 922 58.20 14.67 9.24
C ALA A 922 57.21 13.75 8.47
N TYR A 923 57.61 12.49 8.25
CA TYR A 923 56.70 11.33 8.28
C TYR A 923 56.51 10.91 9.76
N ARG A 924 55.29 11.00 10.32
CA ARG A 924 54.97 10.51 11.67
C ARG A 924 54.20 9.18 11.59
N PRO A 925 54.85 8.01 11.73
CA PRO A 925 54.12 6.76 11.71
C PRO A 925 53.45 6.49 13.06
N LYS A 926 52.14 6.22 13.02
CA LYS A 926 51.30 5.63 14.09
C LYS A 926 50.91 6.57 15.23
N ASP A 927 50.19 7.65 14.93
CA ASP A 927 49.30 8.20 15.96
C ASP A 927 48.05 7.28 16.06
N PRO A 928 47.80 6.62 17.21
CA PRO A 928 46.63 5.75 17.38
C PRO A 928 45.31 6.50 17.16
N LYS A 929 45.29 7.83 17.33
CA LYS A 929 44.13 8.67 17.01
C LYS A 929 43.89 8.70 15.50
N VAL A 930 44.92 8.92 14.69
CA VAL A 930 44.82 8.93 13.22
C VAL A 930 44.44 7.55 12.66
N GLN A 931 44.91 6.46 13.28
CA GLN A 931 44.50 5.11 12.88
C GLN A 931 43.02 4.83 13.15
N LYS A 932 42.48 5.28 14.29
CA LYS A 932 41.03 5.19 14.58
C LYS A 932 40.21 5.97 13.55
N PHE A 933 40.68 7.14 13.14
CA PHE A 933 40.04 7.95 12.11
C PHE A 933 40.06 7.27 10.72
N ILE A 934 41.15 6.60 10.35
CA ILE A 934 41.24 5.83 9.09
C ILE A 934 40.25 4.66 9.08
N TRP A 935 40.13 3.91 10.19
CA TRP A 935 39.14 2.84 10.32
C TRP A 935 37.71 3.37 10.26
N ALA A 936 37.43 4.52 10.88
CA ALA A 936 36.14 5.18 10.83
C ALA A 936 35.75 5.60 9.40
N ILE A 937 36.65 6.23 8.64
CA ILE A 937 36.41 6.57 7.22
C ILE A 937 36.21 5.31 6.38
N THR A 938 36.99 4.26 6.62
CA THR A 938 36.87 2.99 5.89
C THR A 938 35.51 2.35 6.12
N GLY A 939 35.02 2.35 7.37
CA GLY A 939 33.68 1.86 7.71
C GLY A 939 32.57 2.69 7.06
N ALA A 940 32.67 4.02 7.10
CA ALA A 940 31.71 4.91 6.43
C ALA A 940 31.69 4.68 4.90
N TYR A 941 32.86 4.48 4.28
CA TYR A 941 32.97 4.18 2.85
C TYR A 941 32.36 2.81 2.49
N ILE A 942 32.56 1.78 3.31
CA ILE A 942 31.95 0.46 3.08
C ILE A 942 30.42 0.56 3.17
N ALA A 943 29.89 1.29 4.15
CA ALA A 943 28.44 1.48 4.28
C ALA A 943 27.85 2.18 3.03
N ILE A 944 28.50 3.23 2.52
CA ILE A 944 28.11 3.89 1.26
C ILE A 944 28.16 2.91 0.08
N ILE A 945 29.17 2.02 0.01
CA ILE A 945 29.25 1.00 -1.04
C ILE A 945 28.10 0.00 -0.94
N VAL A 946 27.78 -0.51 0.24
CA VAL A 946 26.66 -1.47 0.42
C VAL A 946 25.36 -0.86 -0.07
N ARG A 947 25.11 0.41 0.26
CA ARG A 947 24.00 1.18 -0.29
C ARG A 947 24.04 1.25 -1.82
N CYS A 948 25.19 1.60 -2.40
CA CYS A 948 25.32 1.66 -3.86
C CYS A 948 25.07 0.29 -4.52
N ILE A 949 25.49 -0.81 -3.89
CA ILE A 949 25.22 -2.17 -4.38
C ILE A 949 23.73 -2.51 -4.33
N TYR A 950 23.01 -2.11 -3.27
CA TYR A 950 21.57 -2.33 -3.15
C TYR A 950 20.76 -1.51 -4.18
N ARG A 951 21.18 -0.27 -4.47
CA ARG A 951 20.50 0.60 -5.45
C ARG A 951 20.57 0.09 -6.89
N ILE A 952 21.57 -0.72 -7.22
CA ILE A 952 21.73 -1.29 -8.57
C ILE A 952 20.56 -2.24 -8.93
N PRO A 953 20.28 -3.34 -8.20
CA PRO A 953 19.16 -4.21 -8.50
C PRO A 953 17.79 -3.55 -8.25
N GLU A 954 17.69 -2.61 -7.30
CA GLU A 954 16.46 -1.84 -7.07
C GLU A 954 16.04 -1.07 -8.33
N MET A 955 16.98 -0.41 -9.01
CA MET A 955 16.70 0.38 -10.22
C MET A 955 16.76 -0.42 -11.52
N GLN A 956 17.38 -1.61 -11.53
CA GLN A 956 17.49 -2.48 -12.73
C GLN A 956 16.23 -3.30 -13.01
N THR A 957 15.39 -3.54 -12.01
CA THR A 957 14.19 -4.40 -12.10
C THR A 957 12.95 -3.66 -12.62
N GLY A 958 13.09 -2.40 -13.03
CA GLY A 958 12.00 -1.55 -13.51
C GLY A 958 11.27 -0.80 -12.40
N TRP A 959 10.42 0.15 -12.79
CA TRP A 959 9.53 0.84 -11.84
C TRP A 959 8.49 -0.15 -11.29
N ALA A 960 8.06 0.07 -10.05
CA ALA A 960 7.17 -0.82 -9.28
C ALA A 960 7.67 -2.27 -9.11
N SER A 961 8.98 -2.50 -9.11
CA SER A 961 9.54 -3.84 -8.85
C SER A 961 9.36 -4.27 -7.39
N GLU A 962 9.27 -5.59 -7.15
CA GLU A 962 9.16 -6.17 -5.80
C GLU A 962 10.26 -5.68 -4.84
N LEU A 963 11.47 -5.43 -5.36
CA LEU A 963 12.60 -4.95 -4.57
C LEU A 963 12.45 -3.48 -4.15
N MET A 964 11.81 -2.65 -4.98
CA MET A 964 11.54 -1.23 -4.67
C MET A 964 10.32 -1.07 -3.75
N GLN A 965 9.34 -1.98 -3.85
CA GLN A 965 8.18 -2.02 -2.94
C GLN A 965 8.54 -2.57 -1.55
N ASN A 966 9.68 -3.25 -1.40
CA ASN A 966 10.13 -3.77 -0.10
C ASN A 966 10.79 -2.66 0.75
N GLU A 967 9.95 -1.93 1.50
CA GLU A 967 10.41 -0.84 2.38
C GLU A 967 11.43 -1.31 3.44
N THR A 968 11.32 -2.54 3.96
CA THR A 968 12.23 -3.04 5.00
C THR A 968 13.67 -3.14 4.49
N LEU A 969 13.85 -3.68 3.28
CA LEU A 969 15.18 -3.75 2.65
C LEU A 969 15.74 -2.36 2.36
N PHE A 970 14.90 -1.43 1.91
CA PHE A 970 15.29 -0.04 1.70
C PHE A 970 15.77 0.63 3.00
N MET A 971 15.02 0.49 4.09
CA MET A 971 15.38 1.09 5.38
C MET A 971 16.71 0.56 5.93
N ILE A 972 17.02 -0.71 5.70
CA ILE A 972 18.24 -1.35 6.20
C ILE A 972 19.43 -1.09 5.28
N LEU A 973 19.29 -1.35 3.98
CA LEU A 973 20.40 -1.36 3.03
C LEU A 973 20.70 0.01 2.44
N ASP A 974 19.74 0.94 2.46
CA ASP A 974 19.95 2.34 2.09
C ASP A 974 20.03 3.23 3.34
N GLY A 975 18.93 3.38 4.06
CA GLY A 975 18.81 4.34 5.16
C GLY A 975 19.78 4.12 6.32
N ALA A 976 19.81 2.91 6.88
CA ALA A 976 20.68 2.60 8.00
C ALA A 976 22.17 2.66 7.61
N MET A 977 22.51 2.31 6.36
CA MET A 977 23.90 2.39 5.88
C MET A 977 24.39 3.84 5.83
N ILE A 978 23.57 4.76 5.33
CA ILE A 978 23.94 6.18 5.29
C ILE A 978 23.94 6.80 6.69
N LEU A 979 22.97 6.45 7.54
CA LEU A 979 22.96 6.87 8.94
C LEU A 979 24.24 6.43 9.68
N ILE A 980 24.69 5.19 9.46
CA ILE A 980 25.95 4.67 10.02
C ILE A 980 27.15 5.50 9.52
N ALA A 981 27.20 5.81 8.22
CA ALA A 981 28.26 6.62 7.63
C ALA A 981 28.29 8.04 8.25
N VAL A 982 27.14 8.71 8.29
CA VAL A 982 26.99 10.06 8.85
C VAL A 982 27.32 10.10 10.34
N LEU A 983 26.80 9.15 11.13
CA LEU A 983 27.10 9.01 12.55
C LEU A 983 28.60 8.81 12.78
N THR A 984 29.23 7.92 12.01
CA THR A 984 30.66 7.62 12.12
C THR A 984 31.50 8.86 11.81
N LEU A 985 31.18 9.60 10.76
CA LEU A 985 31.89 10.83 10.37
C LEU A 985 31.66 11.99 11.36
N THR A 986 30.53 11.98 12.06
CA THR A 986 30.20 12.98 13.09
C THR A 986 30.92 12.69 14.41
N VAL A 987 30.93 11.43 14.86
CA VAL A 987 31.61 11.00 16.10
C VAL A 987 33.13 11.10 15.93
N PHE A 988 33.66 10.61 14.80
CA PHE A 988 35.08 10.67 14.49
C PHE A 988 35.42 11.92 13.68
N HIS A 989 34.94 13.09 14.09
CA HIS A 989 35.12 14.34 13.36
C HIS A 989 36.62 14.69 13.16
N PRO A 990 37.07 15.04 11.94
CA PRO A 990 38.49 15.22 11.61
C PRO A 990 39.21 16.26 12.48
N ALA A 991 38.50 17.26 12.98
CA ALA A 991 39.05 18.27 13.88
C ALA A 991 39.63 17.73 15.21
N PHE A 992 39.14 16.60 15.70
CA PHE A 992 39.66 15.96 16.91
C PHE A 992 40.97 15.23 16.67
N PHE A 993 41.24 14.86 15.42
CA PHE A 993 42.36 14.04 14.99
C PHE A 993 43.44 14.86 14.25
N PHE A 994 43.07 16.02 13.72
CA PHE A 994 43.92 16.94 12.98
C PHE A 994 43.77 18.39 13.50
N PRO A 995 44.58 18.84 14.47
CA PRO A 995 44.45 20.15 15.13
C PRO A 995 44.67 21.37 14.22
N PHE A 996 45.15 21.18 12.99
CA PHE A 996 45.47 22.26 12.03
C PHE A 996 44.27 22.76 11.22
N LEU A 997 43.08 22.15 11.37
CA LEU A 997 41.86 22.56 10.66
C LEU A 997 41.19 23.82 11.26
N GLY A 998 41.59 24.26 12.46
CA GLY A 998 40.85 25.23 13.28
C GLY A 998 41.30 26.69 13.30
N LYS A 999 42.26 27.13 12.48
CA LYS A 999 42.68 28.56 12.46
C LYS A 999 42.68 29.12 11.04
N GLY A 1000 41.57 29.77 10.67
CA GLY A 1000 41.52 30.64 9.51
C GLY A 1000 42.45 31.85 9.68
N LYS A 1001 43.33 32.04 8.69
CA LYS A 1001 44.21 33.19 8.38
C LYS A 1001 44.82 33.96 9.58
N GLY A 1002 46.12 33.78 9.79
CA GLY A 1002 46.95 34.76 10.50
C GLY A 1002 48.31 34.20 10.93
N ARG A 1003 49.36 34.62 10.22
CA ARG A 1003 50.79 34.62 10.58
C ARG A 1003 51.47 33.27 10.90
N ALA A 1004 52.58 33.03 10.18
CA ALA A 1004 53.66 32.22 10.70
C ALA A 1004 54.13 32.81 12.04
N PRO A 1005 54.47 31.98 13.05
CA PRO A 1005 55.30 32.46 14.14
C PRO A 1005 56.72 32.59 13.58
N VAL A 1006 57.04 33.78 13.11
CA VAL A 1006 58.42 34.25 13.04
C VAL A 1006 58.44 35.51 13.88
N GLU A 1007 59.00 35.35 15.06
CA GLU A 1007 59.54 36.37 15.97
C GLU A 1007 60.27 35.53 17.03
N ASP A 1008 61.47 35.84 17.47
CA ASP A 1008 62.53 36.69 16.96
C ASP A 1008 63.66 36.39 17.97
N GLU A 1009 64.76 35.82 17.52
CA GLU A 1009 66.05 35.98 18.20
C GLU A 1009 67.09 36.15 17.12
N ALA A 1010 67.32 37.42 16.80
CA ALA A 1010 68.63 38.06 16.82
C ALA A 1010 68.79 39.03 15.63
N ALA A 1011 68.34 40.27 15.84
CA ALA A 1011 69.04 41.41 15.29
C ALA A 1011 70.28 41.70 16.17
N SER A 1012 71.42 41.12 15.77
CA SER A 1012 72.79 41.47 16.14
C SER A 1012 73.65 40.52 15.29
N GLN A 1013 74.24 40.88 14.15
CA GLN A 1013 75.11 42.02 13.86
C GLN A 1013 75.20 42.21 12.33
N GLY A 1014 75.43 43.45 11.89
CA GLY A 1014 76.33 43.80 10.78
C GLY A 1014 75.95 43.41 9.35
N GLN A 1015 75.40 44.37 8.61
CA GLN A 1015 75.56 44.50 7.14
C GLN A 1015 77.06 44.44 6.75
N PRO A 1016 77.41 43.90 5.56
CA PRO A 1016 77.42 44.76 4.38
C PRO A 1016 76.88 44.12 3.07
N GLU A 1017 76.25 45.02 2.31
CA GLU A 1017 76.08 45.15 0.86
C GLU A 1017 76.25 43.95 -0.10
N MET A 1018 75.25 43.86 -0.98
CA MET A 1018 75.34 43.22 -2.28
C MET A 1018 75.54 44.31 -3.35
N GLN A 1019 76.71 44.35 -4.00
CA GLN A 1019 76.81 44.87 -5.36
C GLN A 1019 76.26 43.79 -6.31
N ALA A 1020 75.10 44.10 -6.86
CA ALA A 1020 74.80 44.23 -8.29
C ALA A 1020 75.19 43.15 -9.32
N VAL A 1021 74.42 43.22 -10.42
CA VAL A 1021 74.76 42.86 -11.82
C VAL A 1021 74.31 41.44 -12.22
N GLN A 1022 73.16 41.35 -12.90
CA GLN A 1022 72.99 41.30 -14.37
C GLN A 1022 73.68 40.12 -15.04
N ALA A 1023 72.88 39.19 -15.57
CA ALA A 1023 72.76 38.83 -16.98
C ALA A 1023 71.51 37.98 -17.15
#